data_AF-A0A667ZGP2-F1
#
_entry.id   AF-A0A667ZGP2-F1
#
_cell.length_a   1.000
_cell.length_b   1.000
_cell.length_c   1.000
_cell.angle_alpha   90.00
_cell.angle_beta   90.00
_cell.angle_gamma   90.00
#
_symmetry.space_group_name_H-M   'P 1'
#
loop_
_entity.id
_entity.type
_entity.pdbx_description
1 polymer ?
#
loop_
_entity_poly.entity_id
_entity_poly.type
_entity_poly.pdbx_seq_one_letter_code
_entity_poly.pdbx_strand_id
1 'polypeptide(L)'
;MCVCVCVCVCVCVCVCVCGPQRRSQKRAPSFRRLLKTSGVKLQNKQEARRQRQQSRDRKQQKSLRRALRGHAAHSTPRPLDACKPRPEEEEDEEAFVESLPTDMMDEDDLQQITASFINRDLAPERPGGRKRRADVVRSFEKLPRKQLRTEEQDLVQLLPIKDRRGGVIPQSMQRPGSVWRWFKSPGGCNVVSPPEEEPQSSVELTAEEREQLRAQRISERKLRIAGLASAVIADPANNIKRLKELRGMLMEADPSVAVTVRKLVMVSLMEIFKDIVPSYKIRPLTSTEKAAKVKKETLQLREFEEGLVSQYKFYLEDLEQTVKDWKQRKRKRSQAVALQAYRGLAVVAVRCLCELLLALPHFNFHNNIIVMLVPLMNEPNRTVSGLCCSAVASLFQQDKVGVASLGVVRVISGLVKSLNYNVRPEVLRTLVSLRIKEVQLKKDTEDTAPKSKFMNYKDKKKNLSRMQRKWKKAEERLQKELLEAEASESKEKKIKVHTETLNIVFLVYFRILKKAQKSVLLPCVLEGLANFAHLINVEFFDDLLSVLQSLIQSGDLSDRESLHCIQTAFNILSGQGDVLNIDPLSFYSHLYRTLPRLHAGRCNDDIIIVLRCLDVMLTRRRKQVTLQRAMAFIKRLSMLSLHVLPNAAVAIMAASRAVMHAFPRCDLLLDNEVQGSGLYLPELDEPEHCNPQNTSLWELHRLQRHFHPLVRRFALHLSHGAPSDGSAALSAQLSRSAPEQLFDDYSLKDMTFNPPVAAPSTKKKVTHSHTHTHTHTHTHTHTHPFTSVIPDHIYRFVDICSSFP
;
A
#
# COMPACT_ATOMS: atom_id res chain seq x y z
N MET A 1 -28.56 61.57 38.91
CA MET A 1 -29.30 62.51 38.04
C MET A 1 -28.97 62.17 36.60
N CYS A 2 -30.01 61.99 35.78
CA CYS A 2 -30.11 61.59 34.37
C CYS A 2 -28.83 61.52 33.50
N VAL A 3 -28.77 60.55 32.57
CA VAL A 3 -28.85 60.78 31.10
C VAL A 3 -28.68 59.44 30.34
N CYS A 4 -29.49 59.27 29.30
CA CYS A 4 -29.59 58.16 28.35
C CYS A 4 -28.30 57.87 27.56
N VAL A 5 -28.06 56.60 27.18
CA VAL A 5 -27.84 56.13 25.78
C VAL A 5 -28.09 54.61 25.72
N CYS A 6 -29.17 54.16 25.08
CA CYS A 6 -29.33 52.78 24.64
C CYS A 6 -28.90 52.68 23.17
N VAL A 7 -27.75 52.06 22.93
CA VAL A 7 -27.29 51.74 21.56
C VAL A 7 -27.93 50.42 21.15
N CYS A 8 -28.94 50.49 20.28
CA CYS A 8 -29.50 49.34 19.59
C CYS A 8 -28.56 48.92 18.45
N VAL A 9 -27.76 47.88 18.65
CA VAL A 9 -27.17 47.10 17.54
C VAL A 9 -27.83 45.74 17.51
N CYS A 10 -28.85 45.61 16.67
CA CYS A 10 -29.45 44.33 16.30
C CYS A 10 -28.45 43.51 15.47
N VAL A 11 -27.67 42.64 16.10
CA VAL A 11 -26.91 41.61 15.39
C VAL A 11 -27.84 40.41 15.19
N CYS A 12 -28.55 40.42 14.05
CA CYS A 12 -29.26 39.25 13.55
C CYS A 12 -28.25 38.20 13.08
N VAL A 13 -28.03 37.17 13.89
CA VAL A 13 -27.33 35.94 13.49
C VAL A 13 -28.29 35.09 12.65
N CYS A 14 -28.23 35.26 11.32
CA CYS A 14 -28.93 34.38 10.39
C CYS A 14 -28.12 33.10 10.17
N VAL A 15 -28.67 31.99 10.67
CA VAL A 15 -28.23 30.61 10.42
C VAL A 15 -28.54 30.25 8.95
N CYS A 16 -27.51 30.09 8.13
CA CYS A 16 -27.66 29.56 6.77
C CYS A 16 -27.70 28.02 6.77
N VAL A 17 -28.91 27.48 6.59
CA VAL A 17 -29.14 26.07 6.24
C VAL A 17 -29.07 25.93 4.71
N CYS A 18 -28.02 25.29 4.19
CA CYS A 18 -27.90 24.95 2.77
C CYS A 18 -28.68 23.65 2.45
N GLY A 19 -29.88 23.79 1.89
CA GLY A 19 -30.57 22.72 1.14
C GLY A 19 -30.27 22.80 -0.36
N PRO A 20 -30.32 21.69 -1.12
CA PRO A 20 -29.96 21.66 -2.54
C PRO A 20 -31.02 22.33 -3.43
N GLN A 21 -30.62 23.37 -4.16
CA GLN A 21 -31.47 24.08 -5.13
C GLN A 21 -31.73 23.24 -6.39
N ARG A 22 -33.02 23.08 -6.70
CA ARG A 22 -33.54 22.58 -7.97
C ARG A 22 -33.14 23.51 -9.12
N ARG A 23 -32.77 22.89 -10.26
CA ARG A 23 -32.45 23.50 -11.55
C ARG A 23 -33.43 24.63 -11.93
N SER A 24 -32.93 25.85 -12.09
CA SER A 24 -33.67 26.95 -12.70
C SER A 24 -33.88 26.68 -14.20
N GLN A 25 -35.14 26.57 -14.62
CA GLN A 25 -35.53 26.63 -16.03
C GLN A 25 -35.10 27.98 -16.62
N LYS A 26 -34.35 27.94 -17.72
CA LYS A 26 -33.96 29.14 -18.47
C LYS A 26 -35.22 29.77 -19.09
N ARG A 27 -35.59 30.98 -18.67
CA ARG A 27 -36.58 31.83 -19.34
C ARG A 27 -36.12 32.09 -20.79
N ALA A 28 -37.03 31.91 -21.74
CA ALA A 28 -36.80 32.23 -23.15
C ALA A 28 -36.61 33.76 -23.34
N PRO A 29 -35.64 34.21 -24.14
CA PRO A 29 -35.46 35.63 -24.40
C PRO A 29 -36.60 36.18 -25.27
N SER A 30 -37.16 37.31 -24.86
CA SER A 30 -38.26 38.01 -25.51
C SER A 30 -37.96 38.38 -26.98
N PHE A 31 -38.93 38.13 -27.84
CA PHE A 31 -38.90 38.19 -29.31
C PHE A 31 -38.57 39.57 -29.95
N ARG A 32 -38.35 40.64 -29.16
CA ARG A 32 -38.22 42.03 -29.65
C ARG A 32 -36.79 42.54 -29.88
N ARG A 33 -35.75 41.73 -29.70
CA ARG A 33 -34.35 42.11 -30.05
C ARG A 33 -33.77 41.37 -31.27
N LEU A 34 -34.62 40.67 -32.05
CA LEU A 34 -34.21 39.83 -33.19
C LEU A 34 -34.49 40.42 -34.57
N LEU A 35 -34.80 41.72 -34.67
CA LEU A 35 -34.97 42.43 -35.93
C LEU A 35 -33.88 43.49 -36.09
N LYS A 36 -32.65 43.03 -36.32
CA LYS A 36 -31.53 43.79 -36.94
C LYS A 36 -30.35 42.86 -37.28
N THR A 37 -30.66 41.70 -37.85
CA THR A 37 -29.64 40.89 -38.54
C THR A 37 -29.92 40.99 -40.03
N SER A 38 -28.96 41.51 -40.79
CA SER A 38 -29.03 41.66 -42.25
C SER A 38 -29.57 40.39 -42.94
N GLY A 39 -30.32 40.54 -44.03
CA GLY A 39 -30.96 39.43 -44.76
C GLY A 39 -30.02 38.28 -45.12
N VAL A 40 -28.73 38.59 -45.29
CA VAL A 40 -27.64 37.63 -45.50
C VAL A 40 -27.47 36.64 -44.34
N LYS A 41 -27.63 37.07 -43.08
CA LYS A 41 -27.55 36.16 -41.92
C LYS A 41 -28.76 35.24 -41.80
N LEU A 42 -29.92 35.67 -42.30
CA LEU A 42 -31.12 34.83 -42.37
C LEU A 42 -31.02 33.80 -43.49
N GLN A 43 -30.53 34.19 -44.67
CA GLN A 43 -30.23 33.27 -45.78
C GLN A 43 -29.19 32.22 -45.38
N ASN A 44 -28.04 32.63 -44.81
CA ASN A 44 -27.02 31.68 -44.35
C ASN A 44 -27.54 30.72 -43.28
N LYS A 45 -28.47 31.17 -42.43
CA LYS A 45 -29.10 30.32 -41.40
C LYS A 45 -30.14 29.37 -41.99
N GLN A 46 -30.84 29.77 -43.06
CA GLN A 46 -31.76 28.92 -43.81
C GLN A 46 -31.02 27.88 -44.63
N GLU A 47 -29.91 28.25 -45.29
CA GLU A 47 -29.02 27.33 -46.00
C GLU A 47 -28.35 26.33 -45.05
N ALA A 48 -27.84 26.79 -43.90
CA ALA A 48 -27.29 25.89 -42.89
C ALA A 48 -28.35 24.93 -42.30
N ARG A 49 -29.62 25.34 -42.26
CA ARG A 49 -30.74 24.44 -41.89
C ARG A 49 -31.04 23.44 -43.01
N ARG A 50 -31.06 23.86 -44.27
CA ARG A 50 -31.24 22.95 -45.43
C ARG A 50 -30.13 21.92 -45.53
N GLN A 51 -28.86 22.30 -45.36
CA GLN A 51 -27.72 21.38 -45.37
C GLN A 51 -27.78 20.37 -44.20
N ARG A 52 -28.22 20.80 -43.01
CA ARG A 52 -28.42 19.89 -41.86
C ARG A 52 -29.58 18.93 -42.06
N GLN A 53 -30.64 19.36 -42.76
CA GLN A 53 -31.75 18.49 -43.12
C GLN A 53 -31.29 17.45 -44.14
N GLN A 54 -30.61 17.87 -45.21
CA GLN A 54 -30.04 16.97 -46.21
C GLN A 54 -29.05 15.97 -45.58
N SER A 55 -28.22 16.38 -44.62
CA SER A 55 -27.31 15.44 -43.93
C SER A 55 -28.06 14.42 -43.07
N ARG A 56 -29.19 14.81 -42.46
CA ARG A 56 -30.04 13.91 -41.67
C ARG A 56 -30.75 12.92 -42.59
N ASP A 57 -31.28 13.38 -43.71
CA ASP A 57 -31.93 12.53 -44.71
C ASP A 57 -30.92 11.54 -45.30
N ARG A 58 -29.69 11.97 -45.61
CA ARG A 58 -28.60 11.08 -46.06
C ARG A 58 -28.21 10.03 -45.02
N LYS A 59 -28.21 10.39 -43.72
CA LYS A 59 -27.98 9.45 -42.62
C LYS A 59 -29.14 8.46 -42.44
N GLN A 60 -30.38 8.92 -42.54
CA GLN A 60 -31.56 8.05 -42.50
C GLN A 60 -31.58 7.10 -43.70
N GLN A 61 -31.22 7.57 -44.90
CA GLN A 61 -31.15 6.75 -46.11
C GLN A 61 -30.01 5.70 -46.03
N LYS A 62 -28.85 6.05 -45.44
CA LYS A 62 -27.80 5.07 -45.11
C LYS A 62 -28.26 4.06 -44.05
N SER A 63 -29.00 4.49 -43.02
CA SER A 63 -29.57 3.61 -41.98
C SER A 63 -30.59 2.64 -42.56
N LEU A 64 -31.49 3.11 -43.44
CA LEU A 64 -32.45 2.28 -44.18
C LEU A 64 -31.73 1.27 -45.09
N ARG A 65 -30.69 1.68 -45.82
CA ARG A 65 -29.87 0.76 -46.63
C ARG A 65 -29.15 -0.29 -45.79
N ARG A 66 -28.68 0.07 -44.58
CA ARG A 66 -28.03 -0.88 -43.65
C ARG A 66 -29.04 -1.84 -43.04
N ALA A 67 -30.25 -1.38 -42.71
CA ALA A 67 -31.34 -2.23 -42.24
C ALA A 67 -31.84 -3.20 -43.34
N LEU A 68 -31.95 -2.74 -44.59
CA LEU A 68 -32.31 -3.57 -45.74
C LEU A 68 -31.24 -4.63 -46.06
N ARG A 69 -29.95 -4.31 -45.92
CA ARG A 69 -28.87 -5.32 -45.99
C ARG A 69 -28.91 -6.32 -44.84
N GLY A 70 -29.33 -5.90 -43.64
CA GLY A 70 -29.49 -6.77 -42.47
C GLY A 70 -30.66 -7.76 -42.57
N HIS A 71 -31.71 -7.45 -43.33
CA HIS A 71 -32.85 -8.36 -43.55
C HIS A 71 -32.67 -9.30 -44.75
N ALA A 72 -31.74 -9.04 -45.66
CA ALA A 72 -31.41 -9.93 -46.78
C ALA A 72 -30.51 -11.12 -46.40
N ALA A 73 -30.03 -11.20 -45.15
CA ALA A 73 -29.12 -12.23 -44.66
C ALA A 73 -29.81 -13.39 -43.90
N HIS A 74 -31.14 -13.39 -43.79
CA HIS A 74 -31.91 -14.43 -43.08
C HIS A 74 -33.02 -15.04 -43.96
N SER A 75 -32.64 -15.78 -45.00
CA SER A 75 -33.54 -16.74 -45.66
C SER A 75 -32.80 -17.60 -46.71
N THR A 76 -32.06 -18.61 -46.26
CA THR A 76 -31.92 -19.93 -46.95
C THR A 76 -31.28 -20.91 -45.95
N PRO A 77 -31.84 -22.13 -45.74
CA PRO A 77 -31.20 -23.14 -44.90
C PRO A 77 -30.18 -23.96 -45.72
N ARG A 78 -29.02 -24.25 -45.12
CA ARG A 78 -28.05 -25.25 -45.61
C ARG A 78 -28.03 -26.46 -44.66
N PRO A 79 -27.83 -27.71 -45.16
CA PRO A 79 -27.60 -28.86 -44.31
C PRO A 79 -26.19 -28.85 -43.69
N LEU A 80 -26.10 -29.50 -42.53
CA LEU A 80 -24.95 -29.64 -41.64
C LEU A 80 -23.94 -30.68 -42.18
N ASP A 81 -22.64 -30.41 -42.01
CA ASP A 81 -21.73 -31.38 -41.37
C ASP A 81 -20.40 -30.77 -40.87
N ALA A 82 -20.13 -31.09 -39.60
CA ALA A 82 -18.89 -31.23 -38.82
C ALA A 82 -17.78 -30.13 -38.73
N CYS A 83 -17.75 -29.50 -37.54
CA CYS A 83 -16.62 -29.10 -36.66
C CYS A 83 -15.30 -28.46 -37.16
N LYS A 84 -15.12 -27.17 -36.81
CA LYS A 84 -13.85 -26.41 -36.62
C LYS A 84 -13.33 -26.53 -35.16
N PRO A 85 -12.11 -26.04 -34.80
CA PRO A 85 -11.81 -24.59 -34.58
C PRO A 85 -10.44 -24.17 -35.17
N ARG A 86 -10.05 -22.91 -35.45
CA ARG A 86 -10.60 -21.54 -35.61
C ARG A 86 -9.44 -20.74 -36.28
N PRO A 87 -9.67 -19.90 -37.30
CA PRO A 87 -8.74 -18.86 -37.70
C PRO A 87 -9.24 -17.49 -37.21
N GLU A 88 -8.38 -16.80 -36.46
CA GLU A 88 -8.37 -15.33 -36.31
C GLU A 88 -7.32 -14.81 -37.31
N GLU A 89 -7.40 -13.52 -37.67
CA GLU A 89 -6.51 -12.78 -38.60
C GLU A 89 -6.96 -12.69 -40.08
N GLU A 90 -8.19 -12.23 -40.36
CA GLU A 90 -8.49 -11.54 -41.64
C GLU A 90 -9.44 -10.33 -41.50
N GLU A 91 -9.86 -9.93 -40.28
CA GLU A 91 -10.79 -8.80 -40.09
C GLU A 91 -10.10 -7.43 -39.88
N ASP A 92 -8.76 -7.38 -39.75
CA ASP A 92 -8.05 -6.15 -39.37
C ASP A 92 -7.56 -5.27 -40.54
N GLU A 93 -7.54 -5.77 -41.78
CA GLU A 93 -7.06 -4.98 -42.93
C GLU A 93 -8.16 -4.09 -43.57
N GLU A 94 -9.44 -4.46 -43.46
CA GLU A 94 -10.54 -3.63 -43.98
C GLU A 94 -10.91 -2.45 -43.04
N ALA A 95 -10.59 -2.56 -41.74
CA ALA A 95 -10.91 -1.53 -40.74
C ALA A 95 -9.98 -0.30 -40.77
N PHE A 96 -8.79 -0.41 -41.35
CA PHE A 96 -7.81 0.70 -41.35
C PHE A 96 -8.16 1.80 -42.37
N VAL A 97 -8.76 1.44 -43.51
CA VAL A 97 -9.09 2.39 -44.60
C VAL A 97 -10.33 3.25 -44.26
N GLU A 98 -11.18 2.81 -43.32
CA GLU A 98 -12.41 3.54 -42.94
C GLU A 98 -12.19 4.56 -41.79
N SER A 99 -10.95 4.74 -41.31
CA SER A 99 -10.62 5.57 -40.13
C SER A 99 -9.87 6.88 -40.41
N LEU A 100 -9.67 7.26 -41.68
CA LEU A 100 -9.11 8.57 -42.04
C LEU A 100 -10.21 9.65 -42.08
N PRO A 101 -10.05 10.81 -41.41
CA PRO A 101 -11.03 11.91 -41.49
C PRO A 101 -11.04 12.51 -42.91
N THR A 102 -12.03 12.14 -43.72
CA THR A 102 -12.20 12.56 -45.12
C THR A 102 -12.72 14.00 -45.28
N ASP A 103 -12.93 14.73 -44.18
CA ASP A 103 -13.63 16.02 -44.17
C ASP A 103 -12.78 17.24 -44.61
N MET A 104 -11.59 17.05 -45.18
CA MET A 104 -10.72 18.17 -45.63
C MET A 104 -9.93 17.91 -46.93
N MET A 105 -10.33 16.96 -47.77
CA MET A 105 -9.76 16.81 -49.13
C MET A 105 -10.86 17.10 -50.16
N ASP A 106 -10.53 17.86 -51.21
CA ASP A 106 -11.43 18.09 -52.34
C ASP A 106 -11.48 16.82 -53.22
N GLU A 107 -12.62 16.56 -53.89
CA GLU A 107 -12.83 15.30 -54.64
C GLU A 107 -11.79 15.08 -55.77
N ASP A 108 -11.18 16.14 -56.29
CA ASP A 108 -10.13 16.08 -57.32
C ASP A 108 -8.81 15.51 -56.78
N ASP A 109 -8.48 15.76 -55.51
CA ASP A 109 -7.26 15.22 -54.86
C ASP A 109 -7.41 13.71 -54.57
N LEU A 110 -8.62 13.26 -54.22
CA LEU A 110 -8.92 11.83 -54.03
C LEU A 110 -8.86 11.05 -55.36
N GLN A 111 -9.28 11.66 -56.46
CA GLN A 111 -9.25 11.05 -57.79
C GLN A 111 -7.81 10.91 -58.32
N GLN A 112 -6.92 11.86 -58.02
CA GLN A 112 -5.49 11.73 -58.38
C GLN A 112 -4.76 10.65 -57.59
N ILE A 113 -5.09 10.48 -56.31
CA ILE A 113 -4.51 9.42 -55.49
C ILE A 113 -5.05 8.05 -55.94
N THR A 114 -6.34 7.90 -56.21
CA THR A 114 -6.89 6.62 -56.71
C THR A 114 -6.44 6.28 -58.14
N ALA A 115 -6.30 7.27 -59.02
CA ALA A 115 -5.83 7.05 -60.39
C ALA A 115 -4.36 6.62 -60.49
N SER A 116 -3.52 6.99 -59.52
CA SER A 116 -2.11 6.58 -59.49
C SER A 116 -1.87 5.17 -58.94
N PHE A 117 -2.86 4.56 -58.27
CA PHE A 117 -2.78 3.18 -57.77
C PHE A 117 -3.49 2.14 -58.65
N ILE A 118 -4.32 2.55 -59.63
CA ILE A 118 -5.12 1.61 -60.46
C ILE A 118 -4.45 1.25 -61.80
N ASN A 119 -3.38 1.93 -62.23
CA ASN A 119 -2.64 1.54 -63.44
C ASN A 119 -1.43 0.64 -63.11
N ARG A 120 -1.68 -0.62 -62.72
CA ARG A 120 -0.75 -1.73 -62.99
C ARG A 120 -1.40 -3.12 -62.95
N ASP A 121 -2.46 -3.30 -63.71
CA ASP A 121 -2.97 -4.64 -63.99
C ASP A 121 -2.19 -5.32 -65.12
N LEU A 122 -1.56 -6.43 -64.74
CA LEU A 122 -1.18 -7.53 -65.62
C LEU A 122 -2.44 -8.35 -65.94
N ALA A 123 -2.77 -8.48 -67.22
CA ALA A 123 -3.46 -9.66 -67.78
C ALA A 123 -3.29 -9.66 -69.33
N PRO A 124 -3.64 -10.73 -70.04
CA PRO A 124 -2.97 -12.04 -70.08
C PRO A 124 -2.72 -12.50 -71.53
N GLU A 125 -1.88 -13.53 -71.78
CA GLU A 125 -2.13 -14.49 -72.88
C GLU A 125 -1.20 -15.73 -72.81
N ARG A 126 -1.81 -16.91 -72.97
CA ARG A 126 -1.21 -18.18 -73.42
C ARG A 126 -1.43 -18.25 -74.95
N PRO A 127 -0.65 -18.98 -75.79
CA PRO A 127 -0.40 -20.42 -75.62
C PRO A 127 0.90 -21.03 -76.22
N GLY A 128 1.19 -22.26 -75.81
CA GLY A 128 1.66 -23.35 -76.69
C GLY A 128 3.13 -23.41 -77.13
N GLY A 129 3.92 -24.30 -76.48
CA GLY A 129 5.22 -24.75 -77.00
C GLY A 129 5.83 -25.87 -76.16
N ARG A 130 6.07 -27.03 -76.77
CA ARG A 130 6.34 -28.34 -76.12
C ARG A 130 7.76 -28.51 -75.57
N LYS A 131 7.82 -29.22 -74.43
CA LYS A 131 8.83 -30.21 -73.96
C LYS A 131 10.31 -29.82 -73.98
N ARG A 132 10.91 -29.75 -72.77
CA ARG A 132 12.00 -30.65 -72.32
C ARG A 132 12.14 -30.64 -70.79
N ARG A 133 12.38 -31.83 -70.24
CA ARG A 133 12.31 -32.22 -68.82
C ARG A 133 13.51 -31.69 -68.01
N ALA A 134 13.28 -31.24 -66.78
CA ALA A 134 14.29 -31.25 -65.70
C ALA A 134 13.64 -31.06 -64.31
N ASP A 135 12.70 -31.94 -63.94
CA ASP A 135 12.05 -31.97 -62.62
C ASP A 135 12.74 -32.94 -61.62
N VAL A 136 14.07 -33.09 -61.69
CA VAL A 136 14.81 -34.05 -60.84
C VAL A 136 15.94 -33.40 -60.01
N VAL A 137 16.09 -32.07 -60.03
CA VAL A 137 17.21 -31.40 -59.32
C VAL A 137 16.80 -30.73 -58.01
N ARG A 138 15.51 -30.52 -57.72
CA ARG A 138 15.06 -29.82 -56.50
C ARG A 138 14.84 -30.69 -55.25
N SER A 139 15.05 -32.00 -55.35
CA SER A 139 14.88 -32.95 -54.25
C SER A 139 16.20 -33.43 -53.61
N PHE A 140 17.35 -32.87 -53.98
CA PHE A 140 18.65 -33.22 -53.39
C PHE A 140 19.25 -32.18 -52.43
N GLU A 141 18.61 -31.02 -52.23
CA GLU A 141 19.14 -29.95 -51.36
C GLU A 141 18.65 -30.00 -49.89
N LYS A 142 17.90 -31.03 -49.50
CA LYS A 142 17.38 -31.17 -48.14
C LYS A 142 17.63 -32.54 -47.52
N LEU A 143 18.86 -33.02 -47.52
CA LEU A 143 19.33 -34.06 -46.59
C LEU A 143 20.82 -33.84 -46.26
N PRO A 144 21.24 -33.85 -44.98
CA PRO A 144 22.65 -33.75 -44.61
C PRO A 144 23.38 -35.04 -44.98
N ARG A 145 24.46 -34.95 -45.76
CA ARG A 145 25.35 -36.09 -46.05
C ARG A 145 26.15 -36.42 -44.79
N LYS A 146 26.09 -37.66 -44.32
CA LYS A 146 27.09 -38.23 -43.40
C LYS A 146 28.42 -38.31 -44.17
N GLN A 147 29.39 -37.46 -43.84
CA GLN A 147 30.77 -37.67 -44.26
C GLN A 147 31.58 -38.32 -43.13
N LEU A 148 32.30 -39.35 -43.55
CA LEU A 148 33.29 -40.10 -42.82
C LEU A 148 34.41 -39.16 -42.36
N ARG A 149 34.86 -39.31 -41.12
CA ARG A 149 35.93 -38.50 -40.51
C ARG A 149 37.22 -38.61 -41.34
N THR A 150 37.74 -37.47 -41.76
CA THR A 150 39.15 -37.29 -42.10
C THR A 150 39.59 -36.00 -41.42
N GLU A 151 40.72 -36.05 -40.72
CA GLU A 151 41.21 -34.99 -39.85
C GLU A 151 41.57 -33.74 -40.67
N GLU A 152 40.75 -32.69 -40.60
CA GLU A 152 41.07 -31.39 -41.16
C GLU A 152 41.97 -30.62 -40.18
N GLN A 153 43.22 -30.38 -40.57
CA GLN A 153 44.10 -29.43 -39.89
C GLN A 153 43.64 -27.99 -40.23
N ASP A 154 43.43 -27.17 -39.19
CA ASP A 154 42.96 -25.77 -39.28
C ASP A 154 43.98 -24.86 -40.02
N LEU A 155 43.87 -24.77 -41.34
CA LEU A 155 44.61 -23.84 -42.19
C LEU A 155 43.69 -22.68 -42.64
N VAL A 156 44.04 -21.44 -42.31
CA VAL A 156 43.36 -20.24 -42.82
C VAL A 156 44.01 -19.85 -44.14
N GLN A 157 43.23 -19.80 -45.22
CA GLN A 157 43.67 -19.31 -46.54
C GLN A 157 43.67 -17.76 -46.54
N LEU A 158 44.80 -17.16 -46.91
CA LEU A 158 44.97 -15.72 -47.05
C LEU A 158 44.74 -15.27 -48.51
N LEU A 159 44.52 -13.96 -48.69
CA LEU A 159 44.32 -13.35 -50.00
C LEU A 159 45.53 -13.61 -50.92
N PRO A 160 45.32 -14.07 -52.16
CA PRO A 160 46.42 -14.37 -53.09
C PRO A 160 47.20 -13.11 -53.49
N ILE A 161 48.52 -13.22 -53.55
CA ILE A 161 49.39 -12.13 -54.00
C ILE A 161 49.69 -12.32 -55.49
N LYS A 162 49.63 -11.24 -56.27
CA LYS A 162 50.05 -11.21 -57.68
C LYS A 162 51.53 -10.92 -57.77
N ASP A 163 52.27 -11.77 -58.49
CA ASP A 163 53.65 -11.48 -58.85
C ASP A 163 53.71 -10.49 -60.04
N ARG A 164 54.86 -9.81 -60.23
CA ARG A 164 55.08 -8.77 -61.26
C ARG A 164 54.89 -9.28 -62.71
N ARG A 165 54.74 -10.59 -62.92
CA ARG A 165 54.41 -11.22 -64.21
C ARG A 165 52.98 -11.78 -64.29
N GLY A 166 52.07 -11.33 -63.41
CA GLY A 166 50.63 -11.58 -63.51
C GLY A 166 50.15 -12.95 -63.01
N GLY A 167 51.02 -13.79 -62.46
CA GLY A 167 50.63 -15.03 -61.80
C GLY A 167 50.08 -14.79 -60.39
N VAL A 168 49.01 -15.49 -60.02
CA VAL A 168 48.36 -15.41 -58.70
C VAL A 168 48.80 -16.60 -57.85
N ILE A 169 49.44 -16.34 -56.70
CA ILE A 169 49.94 -17.38 -55.79
C ILE A 169 49.07 -17.42 -54.52
N PRO A 170 48.37 -18.53 -54.21
CA PRO A 170 47.58 -18.67 -52.99
C PRO A 170 48.47 -18.93 -51.76
N GLN A 171 48.11 -18.35 -50.60
CA GLN A 171 48.81 -18.55 -49.32
C GLN A 171 47.87 -19.15 -48.25
N SER A 172 48.41 -19.96 -47.33
CA SER A 172 47.71 -20.46 -46.15
C SER A 172 48.59 -20.44 -44.89
N MET A 173 47.99 -20.26 -43.71
CA MET A 173 48.67 -20.21 -42.40
C MET A 173 47.84 -20.91 -41.30
N GLN A 174 48.47 -21.60 -40.35
CA GLN A 174 47.79 -22.21 -39.19
C GLN A 174 47.47 -21.18 -38.09
N ARG A 175 46.29 -21.28 -37.46
CA ARG A 175 45.83 -20.38 -36.38
C ARG A 175 46.49 -20.70 -35.02
N PRO A 176 47.02 -19.72 -34.27
CA PRO A 176 47.32 -19.89 -32.85
C PRO A 176 46.02 -19.94 -32.02
N GLY A 177 45.88 -20.96 -31.16
CA GLY A 177 44.65 -21.25 -30.43
C GLY A 177 44.31 -20.26 -29.31
N SER A 178 43.08 -19.72 -29.33
CA SER A 178 42.46 -19.01 -28.21
C SER A 178 41.40 -19.90 -27.54
N VAL A 179 41.61 -20.27 -26.29
CA VAL A 179 40.67 -21.08 -25.50
C VAL A 179 39.77 -20.17 -24.66
N TRP A 180 38.46 -20.22 -24.90
CA TRP A 180 37.44 -19.95 -23.88
C TRP A 180 36.36 -21.03 -24.01
N ARG A 181 36.31 -21.97 -23.06
CA ARG A 181 35.23 -22.95 -22.95
C ARG A 181 34.62 -22.92 -21.55
N TRP A 182 33.31 -22.72 -21.52
CA TRP A 182 32.41 -22.88 -20.39
C TRP A 182 32.37 -24.35 -19.91
N PHE A 183 32.20 -24.56 -18.60
CA PHE A 183 31.87 -25.88 -18.04
C PHE A 183 30.56 -25.84 -17.23
N LYS A 184 29.70 -26.84 -17.50
CA LYS A 184 28.81 -27.50 -16.54
C LYS A 184 29.27 -28.97 -16.45
N SER A 185 29.41 -29.47 -15.21
CA SER A 185 29.88 -30.81 -14.75
C SER A 185 28.90 -31.97 -15.10
N PRO A 186 29.09 -33.25 -14.68
CA PRO A 186 30.15 -33.88 -13.85
C PRO A 186 30.69 -35.25 -14.36
N GLY A 187 31.82 -35.71 -13.80
CA GLY A 187 32.32 -37.08 -13.97
C GLY A 187 33.83 -37.15 -13.79
N GLY A 188 34.32 -37.85 -12.77
CA GLY A 188 35.71 -37.82 -12.34
C GLY A 188 36.66 -38.60 -13.25
N CYS A 189 37.90 -38.14 -13.32
CA CYS A 189 39.11 -38.96 -13.35
C CYS A 189 40.34 -38.08 -13.05
N ASN A 190 41.32 -38.65 -12.35
CA ASN A 190 42.58 -38.03 -11.95
C ASN A 190 43.36 -37.49 -13.14
N VAL A 191 43.76 -36.21 -13.09
CA VAL A 191 44.82 -35.65 -13.93
C VAL A 191 45.66 -34.70 -13.08
N VAL A 192 46.96 -34.95 -13.11
CA VAL A 192 48.04 -34.22 -12.44
C VAL A 192 48.01 -32.74 -12.84
N SER A 193 47.98 -31.86 -11.83
CA SER A 193 48.07 -30.41 -11.99
C SER A 193 49.48 -29.99 -12.45
N PRO A 194 49.63 -29.05 -13.39
CA PRO A 194 50.87 -28.29 -13.52
C PRO A 194 51.04 -27.36 -12.30
N PRO A 195 52.28 -27.00 -11.91
CA PRO A 195 52.52 -26.20 -10.72
C PRO A 195 51.93 -24.80 -10.89
N GLU A 196 51.16 -24.37 -9.89
CA GLU A 196 50.72 -22.98 -9.73
C GLU A 196 51.95 -22.10 -9.52
N GLU A 197 52.12 -21.06 -10.34
CA GLU A 197 53.02 -19.96 -10.05
C GLU A 197 52.55 -19.27 -8.77
N GLU A 198 53.38 -19.34 -7.72
CA GLU A 198 53.14 -18.64 -6.47
C GLU A 198 53.04 -17.12 -6.71
N PRO A 199 52.10 -16.41 -6.03
CA PRO A 199 52.08 -14.97 -6.05
C PRO A 199 53.31 -14.41 -5.34
N GLN A 200 54.06 -13.59 -6.09
CA GLN A 200 55.31 -12.96 -5.68
C GLN A 200 55.16 -12.10 -4.40
N SER A 201 56.13 -12.30 -3.51
CA SER A 201 56.63 -11.42 -2.43
C SER A 201 55.61 -10.91 -1.40
N SER A 202 55.51 -11.63 -0.29
CA SER A 202 55.05 -11.09 0.99
C SER A 202 56.07 -10.07 1.53
N VAL A 203 55.92 -8.81 1.14
CA VAL A 203 56.44 -7.70 1.96
C VAL A 203 55.66 -7.72 3.26
N GLU A 204 56.34 -7.90 4.40
CA GLU A 204 55.72 -7.82 5.73
C GLU A 204 55.32 -6.37 6.03
N LEU A 205 54.24 -5.91 5.39
CA LEU A 205 53.63 -4.61 5.67
C LEU A 205 53.12 -4.61 7.11
N THR A 206 53.37 -3.51 7.83
CA THR A 206 52.83 -3.27 9.16
C THR A 206 51.29 -3.23 9.14
N ALA A 207 50.65 -3.44 10.29
CA ALA A 207 49.18 -3.46 10.38
C ALA A 207 48.54 -2.14 9.90
N GLU A 208 49.22 -1.01 10.12
CA GLU A 208 48.79 0.32 9.67
C GLU A 208 48.89 0.48 8.15
N GLU A 209 50.00 0.06 7.55
CA GLU A 209 50.19 0.09 6.09
C GLU A 209 49.18 -0.80 5.36
N ARG A 210 48.82 -1.95 5.94
CA ARG A 210 47.77 -2.83 5.41
C ARG A 210 46.39 -2.18 5.40
N GLU A 211 46.04 -1.44 6.45
CA GLU A 211 44.74 -0.75 6.52
C GLU A 211 44.72 0.48 5.60
N GLN A 212 45.83 1.20 5.46
CA GLN A 212 45.96 2.29 4.49
C GLN A 212 45.84 1.79 3.04
N LEU A 213 46.54 0.71 2.69
CA LEU A 213 46.43 0.07 1.37
C LEU A 213 45.00 -0.40 1.09
N ARG A 214 44.33 -0.95 2.12
CA ARG A 214 42.91 -1.34 2.02
C ARG A 214 42.01 -0.14 1.79
N ALA A 215 42.22 0.96 2.51
CA ALA A 215 41.45 2.19 2.36
C ALA A 215 41.63 2.80 0.96
N GLN A 216 42.87 2.81 0.44
CA GLN A 216 43.19 3.24 -0.92
C GLN A 216 42.47 2.37 -1.95
N ARG A 217 42.54 1.03 -1.86
CA ARG A 217 41.81 0.12 -2.76
C ARG A 217 40.29 0.32 -2.69
N ILE A 218 39.72 0.54 -1.51
CA ILE A 218 38.29 0.87 -1.36
C ILE A 218 37.96 2.18 -2.07
N SER A 219 38.83 3.20 -1.96
CA SER A 219 38.64 4.49 -2.62
C SER A 219 38.70 4.39 -4.15
N GLU A 220 39.66 3.63 -4.69
CA GLU A 220 39.77 3.36 -6.12
C GLU A 220 38.54 2.63 -6.66
N ARG A 221 38.09 1.59 -5.95
CA ARG A 221 36.88 0.85 -6.32
C ARG A 221 35.64 1.74 -6.24
N LYS A 222 35.53 2.63 -5.24
CA LYS A 222 34.46 3.64 -5.15
C LYS A 222 34.47 4.61 -6.34
N LEU A 223 35.64 5.13 -6.73
CA LEU A 223 35.79 6.01 -7.89
C LEU A 223 35.39 5.29 -9.18
N ARG A 224 35.76 4.02 -9.34
CA ARG A 224 35.35 3.20 -10.48
C ARG A 224 33.83 3.00 -10.52
N ILE A 225 33.20 2.67 -9.38
CA ILE A 225 31.75 2.54 -9.26
C ILE A 225 31.07 3.86 -9.64
N ALA A 226 31.55 4.99 -9.11
CA ALA A 226 31.00 6.32 -9.40
C ALA A 226 31.14 6.70 -10.88
N GLY A 227 32.29 6.42 -11.50
CA GLY A 227 32.53 6.67 -12.92
C GLY A 227 31.63 5.83 -13.83
N LEU A 228 31.45 4.55 -13.51
CA LEU A 228 30.52 3.66 -14.24
C LEU A 228 29.07 4.11 -14.04
N ALA A 229 28.65 4.40 -12.82
CA ALA A 229 27.29 4.85 -12.50
C ALA A 229 26.93 6.16 -13.21
N SER A 230 27.81 7.16 -13.13
CA SER A 230 27.59 8.48 -13.74
C SER A 230 27.45 8.38 -15.26
N ALA A 231 28.23 7.51 -15.89
CA ALA A 231 28.14 7.28 -17.32
C ALA A 231 26.83 6.62 -17.76
N VAL A 232 26.33 5.67 -16.97
CA VAL A 232 25.07 4.99 -17.27
C VAL A 232 23.89 5.95 -17.09
N ILE A 233 23.92 6.81 -16.06
CA ILE A 233 22.88 7.84 -15.83
C ILE A 233 22.90 8.90 -16.94
N ALA A 234 24.08 9.30 -17.43
CA ALA A 234 24.22 10.31 -18.48
C ALA A 234 23.66 9.87 -19.84
N ASP A 235 23.91 8.62 -20.25
CA ASP A 235 23.35 8.04 -21.47
C ASP A 235 23.11 6.53 -21.29
N PRO A 236 21.89 6.11 -20.92
CA PRO A 236 21.58 4.72 -20.64
C PRO A 236 21.53 3.85 -21.90
N ALA A 237 21.17 4.42 -23.05
CA ALA A 237 20.95 3.67 -24.29
C ALA A 237 22.25 3.04 -24.83
N ASN A 238 23.33 3.81 -24.83
CA ASN A 238 24.62 3.36 -25.37
C ASN A 238 25.50 2.66 -24.32
N ASN A 239 25.27 2.90 -23.02
CA ASN A 239 26.15 2.43 -21.94
C ASN A 239 25.66 1.17 -21.20
N ILE A 240 24.71 0.41 -21.74
CA ILE A 240 24.19 -0.82 -21.10
C ILE A 240 25.30 -1.84 -20.77
N LYS A 241 26.40 -1.86 -21.53
CA LYS A 241 27.57 -2.72 -21.27
C LYS A 241 28.28 -2.36 -19.95
N ARG A 242 28.30 -1.07 -19.58
CA ARG A 242 28.87 -0.60 -18.31
C ARG A 242 28.05 -1.08 -17.12
N LEU A 243 26.73 -1.25 -17.28
CA LEU A 243 25.87 -1.85 -16.27
C LEU A 243 26.24 -3.31 -16.00
N LYS A 244 26.59 -4.06 -17.05
CA LYS A 244 27.12 -5.43 -16.94
C LYS A 244 28.47 -5.48 -16.21
N GLU A 245 29.36 -4.54 -16.52
CA GLU A 245 30.65 -4.39 -15.84
C GLU A 245 30.47 -4.08 -14.35
N LEU A 246 29.60 -3.12 -14.03
CA LEU A 246 29.28 -2.74 -12.66
C LEU A 246 28.70 -3.93 -11.88
N ARG A 247 27.81 -4.73 -12.49
CA ARG A 247 27.32 -5.97 -11.88
C ARG A 247 28.43 -6.99 -11.66
N GLY A 248 29.41 -7.09 -12.57
CA GLY A 248 30.58 -7.97 -12.40
C GLY A 248 31.34 -7.73 -11.10
N MET A 249 31.35 -6.49 -10.59
CA MET A 249 31.97 -6.13 -9.31
C MET A 249 31.22 -6.71 -8.08
N LEU A 250 30.01 -7.27 -8.24
CA LEU A 250 29.36 -8.06 -7.19
C LEU A 250 30.11 -9.37 -6.86
N MET A 251 30.98 -9.83 -7.76
CA MET A 251 31.80 -11.03 -7.59
C MET A 251 33.27 -10.70 -7.27
N GLU A 252 33.56 -9.53 -6.70
CA GLU A 252 34.93 -9.11 -6.34
C GLU A 252 35.67 -10.20 -5.55
N ALA A 253 36.89 -10.54 -6.00
CA ALA A 253 37.68 -11.64 -5.47
C ALA A 253 38.50 -11.26 -4.22
N ASP A 254 38.89 -9.99 -4.08
CA ASP A 254 39.78 -9.52 -3.02
C ASP A 254 39.15 -9.65 -1.61
N PRO A 255 39.64 -10.53 -0.73
CA PRO A 255 39.02 -10.79 0.59
C PRO A 255 38.89 -9.55 1.49
N SER A 256 39.86 -8.65 1.44
CA SER A 256 39.91 -7.46 2.31
C SER A 256 38.87 -6.40 1.95
N VAL A 257 38.46 -6.34 0.69
CA VAL A 257 37.62 -5.27 0.12
C VAL A 257 36.28 -5.78 -0.43
N ALA A 258 36.16 -7.08 -0.69
CA ALA A 258 35.00 -7.70 -1.32
C ALA A 258 33.68 -7.36 -0.62
N VAL A 259 33.61 -7.43 0.71
CA VAL A 259 32.36 -7.18 1.45
C VAL A 259 31.87 -5.75 1.27
N THR A 260 32.78 -4.78 1.38
CA THR A 260 32.46 -3.35 1.25
C THR A 260 32.08 -3.00 -0.17
N VAL A 261 32.84 -3.48 -1.16
CA VAL A 261 32.56 -3.21 -2.58
C VAL A 261 31.24 -3.83 -3.01
N ARG A 262 30.98 -5.10 -2.64
CA ARG A 262 29.69 -5.75 -2.95
C ARG A 262 28.51 -4.97 -2.39
N LYS A 263 28.57 -4.53 -1.13
CA LYS A 263 27.50 -3.69 -0.53
C LYS A 263 27.30 -2.38 -1.30
N LEU A 264 28.39 -1.69 -1.65
CA LEU A 264 28.32 -0.42 -2.40
C LEU A 264 27.73 -0.63 -3.79
N VAL A 265 28.13 -1.68 -4.50
CA VAL A 265 27.63 -2.01 -5.83
C VAL A 265 26.14 -2.38 -5.78
N MET A 266 25.69 -3.16 -4.80
CA MET A 266 24.27 -3.50 -4.62
C MET A 266 23.40 -2.25 -4.45
N VAL A 267 23.82 -1.32 -3.57
CA VAL A 267 23.07 -0.09 -3.34
C VAL A 267 23.12 0.83 -4.56
N SER A 268 24.29 0.97 -5.21
CA SER A 268 24.45 1.82 -6.39
C SER A 268 23.61 1.31 -7.57
N LEU A 269 23.59 0.00 -7.82
CA LEU A 269 22.76 -0.61 -8.86
C LEU A 269 21.27 -0.39 -8.59
N MET A 270 20.84 -0.51 -7.33
CA MET A 270 19.45 -0.22 -6.97
C MET A 270 19.05 1.22 -7.34
N GLU A 271 19.84 2.22 -6.96
CA GLU A 271 19.53 3.62 -7.29
C GLU A 271 19.53 3.86 -8.80
N ILE A 272 20.51 3.32 -9.52
CA ILE A 272 20.57 3.39 -10.99
C ILE A 272 19.30 2.79 -11.62
N PHE A 273 18.80 1.65 -11.13
CA PHE A 273 17.57 1.07 -11.63
C PHE A 273 16.32 1.90 -11.27
N LYS A 274 16.28 2.58 -10.13
CA LYS A 274 15.18 3.50 -9.79
C LYS A 274 15.11 4.67 -10.78
N ASP A 275 16.26 5.14 -11.27
CA ASP A 275 16.33 6.30 -12.18
C ASP A 275 16.09 5.93 -13.67
N ILE A 276 16.58 4.76 -14.12
CA ILE A 276 16.55 4.38 -15.55
C ILE A 276 15.26 3.68 -15.96
N VAL A 277 14.59 3.00 -15.02
CA VAL A 277 13.45 2.13 -15.35
C VAL A 277 12.26 2.95 -15.87
N PRO A 278 11.68 2.58 -17.03
CA PRO A 278 10.50 3.26 -17.54
C PRO A 278 9.27 2.97 -16.67
N SER A 279 8.28 3.87 -16.72
CA SER A 279 7.01 3.71 -15.98
C SER A 279 6.09 2.63 -16.55
N TYR A 280 6.39 2.09 -17.74
CA TYR A 280 5.60 1.04 -18.40
C TYR A 280 6.25 -0.34 -18.29
N LYS A 281 5.44 -1.39 -18.40
CA LYS A 281 5.91 -2.79 -18.43
C LYS A 281 6.48 -3.12 -19.80
N ILE A 282 7.70 -3.64 -19.84
CA ILE A 282 8.35 -4.07 -21.08
C ILE A 282 7.84 -5.48 -21.41
N ARG A 283 7.18 -5.65 -22.55
CA ARG A 283 6.72 -6.96 -23.03
C ARG A 283 7.87 -7.68 -23.76
N PRO A 284 8.09 -8.98 -23.52
CA PRO A 284 9.00 -9.75 -24.36
C PRO A 284 8.45 -9.87 -25.79
N LEU A 285 9.26 -9.53 -26.80
CA LEU A 285 8.88 -9.65 -28.21
C LEU A 285 8.73 -11.12 -28.63
N THR A 286 7.74 -11.40 -29.47
CA THR A 286 7.52 -12.72 -30.07
C THR A 286 8.57 -13.02 -31.15
N SER A 287 8.80 -14.30 -31.47
CA SER A 287 9.79 -14.69 -32.48
C SER A 287 9.48 -14.13 -33.88
N THR A 288 8.20 -13.91 -34.19
CA THR A 288 7.72 -13.27 -35.42
C THR A 288 8.05 -11.78 -35.45
N GLU A 289 7.83 -11.06 -34.35
CA GLU A 289 8.15 -9.63 -34.22
C GLU A 289 9.66 -9.33 -34.22
N LYS A 290 10.49 -10.28 -33.74
CA LYS A 290 11.95 -10.19 -33.80
C LYS A 290 12.49 -10.39 -35.22
N ALA A 291 11.81 -11.17 -36.05
CA ALA A 291 12.19 -11.41 -37.43
C ALA A 291 11.77 -10.26 -38.38
N ALA A 292 10.81 -9.43 -37.96
CA ALA A 292 10.35 -8.28 -38.72
C ALA A 292 11.46 -7.21 -38.86
N LYS A 293 11.66 -6.71 -40.09
CA LYS A 293 12.60 -5.62 -40.36
C LYS A 293 12.04 -4.31 -39.83
N VAL A 294 12.69 -3.74 -38.81
CA VAL A 294 12.33 -2.48 -38.18
C VAL A 294 13.33 -1.38 -38.54
N LYS A 295 12.93 -0.12 -38.33
CA LYS A 295 13.82 1.04 -38.48
C LYS A 295 14.99 0.94 -37.48
N LYS A 296 16.12 1.57 -37.82
CA LYS A 296 17.34 1.54 -36.98
C LYS A 296 17.08 2.04 -35.55
N GLU A 297 16.32 3.12 -35.39
CA GLU A 297 15.98 3.70 -34.08
C GLU A 297 15.12 2.74 -33.23
N THR A 298 14.13 2.11 -33.86
CA THR A 298 13.28 1.12 -33.17
C THR A 298 14.04 -0.16 -32.79
N LEU A 299 15.07 -0.52 -33.57
CA LEU A 299 15.94 -1.65 -33.25
C LEU A 299 16.83 -1.32 -32.03
N GLN A 300 17.43 -0.13 -32.00
CA GLN A 300 18.22 0.34 -30.86
C GLN A 300 17.40 0.39 -29.56
N LEU A 301 16.16 0.86 -29.62
CA LEU A 301 15.25 0.86 -28.46
C LEU A 301 14.97 -0.57 -27.98
N ARG A 302 14.68 -1.51 -28.90
CA ARG A 302 14.44 -2.92 -28.56
C ARG A 302 15.66 -3.56 -27.91
N GLU A 303 16.86 -3.35 -28.46
CA GLU A 303 18.12 -3.87 -27.90
C GLU A 303 18.38 -3.30 -26.51
N PHE A 304 18.10 -2.01 -26.30
CA PHE A 304 18.21 -1.36 -25.00
C PHE A 304 17.21 -1.94 -24.00
N GLU A 305 15.93 -2.07 -24.34
CA GLU A 305 14.89 -2.61 -23.47
C GLU A 305 15.17 -4.08 -23.09
N GLU A 306 15.57 -4.92 -24.04
CA GLU A 306 15.97 -6.31 -23.77
C GLU A 306 17.24 -6.36 -22.91
N GLY A 307 18.21 -5.47 -23.18
CA GLY A 307 19.40 -5.28 -22.38
C GLY A 307 19.05 -4.93 -20.93
N LEU A 308 18.19 -3.94 -20.72
CA LEU A 308 17.79 -3.45 -19.40
C LEU A 308 17.08 -4.53 -18.60
N VAL A 309 16.08 -5.20 -19.19
CA VAL A 309 15.33 -6.29 -18.55
C VAL A 309 16.26 -7.46 -18.21
N SER A 310 17.20 -7.81 -19.08
CA SER A 310 18.16 -8.88 -18.81
C SER A 310 19.12 -8.52 -17.67
N GLN A 311 19.69 -7.31 -17.67
CA GLN A 311 20.58 -6.87 -16.60
C GLN A 311 19.85 -6.78 -15.26
N TYR A 312 18.61 -6.29 -15.26
CA TYR A 312 17.76 -6.24 -14.07
C TYR A 312 17.44 -7.65 -13.54
N LYS A 313 17.09 -8.59 -14.43
CA LYS A 313 16.87 -10.00 -14.05
C LYS A 313 18.10 -10.60 -13.38
N PHE A 314 19.27 -10.47 -13.99
CA PHE A 314 20.52 -11.01 -13.41
C PHE A 314 20.86 -10.35 -12.08
N TYR A 315 20.62 -9.04 -11.95
CA TYR A 315 20.81 -8.35 -10.67
C TYR A 315 19.90 -8.92 -9.57
N LEU A 316 18.62 -9.16 -9.87
CA LEU A 316 17.70 -9.81 -8.92
C LEU A 316 18.16 -11.24 -8.57
N GLU A 317 18.65 -12.01 -9.55
CA GLU A 317 19.22 -13.35 -9.32
C GLU A 317 20.46 -13.31 -8.41
N ASP A 318 21.34 -12.32 -8.57
CA ASP A 318 22.52 -12.12 -7.71
C ASP A 318 22.11 -11.76 -6.26
N LEU A 319 21.10 -10.91 -6.09
CA LEU A 319 20.53 -10.60 -4.77
C LEU A 319 19.89 -11.84 -4.13
N GLU A 320 19.09 -12.59 -4.89
CA GLU A 320 18.46 -13.83 -4.45
C GLU A 320 19.51 -14.88 -4.05
N GLN A 321 20.57 -15.03 -4.83
CA GLN A 321 21.65 -15.95 -4.51
C GLN A 321 22.38 -15.54 -3.23
N THR A 322 22.61 -14.25 -3.01
CA THR A 322 23.22 -13.73 -1.77
C THR A 322 22.39 -14.08 -0.53
N VAL A 323 21.07 -13.96 -0.64
CA VAL A 323 20.13 -14.34 0.43
C VAL A 323 20.09 -15.86 0.64
N LYS A 324 20.09 -16.65 -0.43
CA LYS A 324 20.13 -18.12 -0.36
C LYS A 324 21.44 -18.64 0.24
N ASP A 325 22.58 -18.06 -0.15
CA ASP A 325 23.90 -18.42 0.39
C ASP A 325 23.95 -18.16 1.90
N TRP A 326 23.37 -17.05 2.36
CA TRP A 326 23.19 -16.78 3.80
C TRP A 326 22.31 -17.82 4.50
N LYS A 327 21.14 -18.18 3.93
CA LYS A 327 20.22 -19.17 4.53
C LYS A 327 20.81 -20.58 4.59
N GLN A 328 21.45 -21.03 3.51
CA GLN A 328 21.94 -22.39 3.38
C GLN A 328 23.24 -22.62 4.16
N ARG A 329 23.84 -21.57 4.75
CA ARG A 329 25.15 -21.61 5.46
C ARG A 329 26.22 -22.40 4.68
N LYS A 330 26.13 -22.43 3.35
CA LYS A 330 26.97 -23.30 2.52
C LYS A 330 28.40 -22.77 2.53
N ARG A 331 29.29 -23.48 3.22
CA ARG A 331 30.74 -23.38 3.02
C ARG A 331 31.06 -23.84 1.61
N LYS A 332 31.09 -22.94 0.63
CA LYS A 332 31.85 -23.19 -0.60
C LYS A 332 33.33 -23.19 -0.19
N ARG A 333 34.08 -24.24 -0.57
CA ARG A 333 35.48 -24.49 -0.13
C ARG A 333 36.48 -23.35 -0.47
N SER A 334 36.06 -22.36 -1.25
CA SER A 334 36.86 -21.22 -1.68
C SER A 334 35.99 -19.94 -1.67
N GLN A 335 35.83 -19.30 -0.51
CA GLN A 335 35.24 -17.95 -0.47
C GLN A 335 36.12 -17.00 0.34
N ALA A 336 36.44 -15.89 -0.31
CA ALA A 336 37.13 -14.72 0.20
C ALA A 336 36.43 -14.00 1.38
N VAL A 337 35.29 -14.49 1.87
CA VAL A 337 34.39 -13.74 2.77
C VAL A 337 34.01 -14.58 4.00
N ALA A 338 34.13 -13.99 5.19
CA ALA A 338 33.77 -14.63 6.46
C ALA A 338 32.24 -14.79 6.63
N LEU A 339 31.80 -15.80 7.39
CA LEU A 339 30.37 -16.10 7.67
C LEU A 339 29.57 -14.92 8.22
N GLN A 340 30.18 -14.10 9.09
CA GLN A 340 29.52 -12.90 9.63
C GLN A 340 29.27 -11.82 8.57
N ALA A 341 30.15 -11.71 7.58
CA ALA A 341 30.01 -10.75 6.49
C ALA A 341 28.86 -11.12 5.54
N TYR A 342 28.53 -12.41 5.38
CA TYR A 342 27.34 -12.84 4.63
C TYR A 342 26.03 -12.38 5.26
N ARG A 343 25.93 -12.33 6.60
CA ARG A 343 24.75 -11.75 7.27
C ARG A 343 24.61 -10.27 6.93
N GLY A 344 25.71 -9.52 6.99
CA GLY A 344 25.72 -8.10 6.63
C GLY A 344 25.38 -7.85 5.15
N LEU A 345 25.85 -8.72 4.25
CA LEU A 345 25.52 -8.67 2.82
C LEU A 345 24.04 -8.99 2.56
N ALA A 346 23.50 -10.03 3.20
CA ALA A 346 22.11 -10.41 3.05
C ALA A 346 21.15 -9.33 3.57
N VAL A 347 21.46 -8.66 4.68
CA VAL A 347 20.65 -7.53 5.18
C VAL A 347 20.59 -6.39 4.17
N VAL A 348 21.73 -6.04 3.55
CA VAL A 348 21.77 -5.01 2.50
C VAL A 348 21.00 -5.47 1.25
N ALA A 349 21.15 -6.74 0.85
CA ALA A 349 20.40 -7.32 -0.27
C ALA A 349 18.88 -7.22 -0.08
N VAL A 350 18.40 -7.61 1.12
CA VAL A 350 16.98 -7.55 1.46
C VAL A 350 16.50 -6.10 1.48
N ARG A 351 17.28 -5.17 2.03
CA ARG A 351 16.96 -3.74 1.99
C ARG A 351 16.82 -3.25 0.55
N CYS A 352 17.75 -3.62 -0.34
CA CYS A 352 17.65 -3.26 -1.76
C CYS A 352 16.37 -3.81 -2.40
N LEU A 353 16.03 -5.08 -2.15
CA LEU A 353 14.79 -5.69 -2.65
C LEU A 353 13.53 -4.99 -2.12
N CYS A 354 13.51 -4.63 -0.83
CA CYS A 354 12.43 -3.89 -0.21
C CYS A 354 12.23 -2.50 -0.84
N GLU A 355 13.32 -1.75 -1.05
CA GLU A 355 13.26 -0.43 -1.67
C GLU A 355 12.89 -0.48 -3.16
N LEU A 356 13.36 -1.50 -3.90
CA LEU A 356 12.93 -1.72 -5.29
C LEU A 356 11.44 -2.02 -5.39
N LEU A 357 10.90 -2.83 -4.46
CA LEU A 357 9.47 -3.14 -4.44
C LEU A 357 8.61 -1.90 -4.19
N LEU A 358 9.10 -0.95 -3.37
CA LEU A 358 8.42 0.31 -3.09
C LEU A 358 8.52 1.30 -4.26
N ALA A 359 9.69 1.42 -4.87
CA ALA A 359 9.90 2.35 -5.98
C ALA A 359 9.26 1.87 -7.30
N LEU A 360 9.33 0.56 -7.57
CA LEU A 360 8.97 -0.04 -8.86
C LEU A 360 7.94 -1.19 -8.72
N PRO A 361 6.76 -0.97 -8.11
CA PRO A 361 5.77 -2.03 -7.91
C PRO A 361 5.13 -2.51 -9.22
N HIS A 362 5.18 -1.67 -10.27
CA HIS A 362 4.60 -1.97 -11.58
C HIS A 362 5.59 -2.57 -12.58
N PHE A 363 6.89 -2.55 -12.31
CA PHE A 363 7.88 -2.97 -13.28
C PHE A 363 7.99 -4.51 -13.38
N ASN A 364 8.61 -5.01 -14.44
CA ASN A 364 8.81 -6.44 -14.68
C ASN A 364 9.46 -7.15 -13.47
N PHE A 365 9.10 -8.42 -13.26
CA PHE A 365 9.59 -9.26 -12.14
C PHE A 365 9.19 -8.83 -10.71
N HIS A 366 8.26 -7.89 -10.53
CA HIS A 366 7.73 -7.55 -9.20
C HIS A 366 7.22 -8.78 -8.41
N ASN A 367 6.59 -9.74 -9.10
CA ASN A 367 6.11 -10.98 -8.49
C ASN A 367 7.25 -11.84 -7.92
N ASN A 368 8.41 -11.87 -8.57
CA ASN A 368 9.56 -12.65 -8.11
C ASN A 368 10.14 -12.05 -6.83
N ILE A 369 10.20 -10.72 -6.77
CA ILE A 369 10.63 -9.98 -5.57
C ILE A 369 9.68 -10.31 -4.40
N ILE A 370 8.36 -10.30 -4.64
CA ILE A 370 7.35 -10.65 -3.64
C ILE A 370 7.53 -12.09 -3.14
N VAL A 371 7.67 -13.07 -4.06
CA VAL A 371 7.87 -14.48 -3.72
C VAL A 371 9.13 -14.69 -2.87
N MET A 372 10.18 -13.88 -3.09
CA MET A 372 11.40 -13.91 -2.29
C MET A 372 11.27 -13.23 -0.93
N LEU A 373 10.61 -12.07 -0.85
CA LEU A 373 10.51 -11.27 0.38
C LEU A 373 9.53 -11.85 1.39
N VAL A 374 8.39 -12.39 0.95
CA VAL A 374 7.33 -12.85 1.87
C VAL A 374 7.80 -13.99 2.81
N PRO A 375 8.53 -15.03 2.36
CA PRO A 375 9.08 -16.03 3.27
C PRO A 375 10.09 -15.46 4.28
N LEU A 376 10.82 -14.39 3.92
CA LEU A 376 11.75 -13.72 4.82
C LEU A 376 11.03 -12.99 5.97
N MET A 377 9.75 -12.65 5.80
CA MET A 377 8.92 -12.10 6.87
C MET A 377 8.70 -13.10 8.02
N ASN A 378 8.96 -14.40 7.85
CA ASN A 378 8.85 -15.40 8.91
C ASN A 378 10.21 -15.82 9.51
N GLU A 379 11.33 -15.26 9.05
CA GLU A 379 12.68 -15.60 9.55
C GLU A 379 12.95 -15.11 10.99
N PRO A 380 13.62 -15.88 11.86
CA PRO A 380 13.82 -15.53 13.26
C PRO A 380 14.65 -14.24 13.48
N ASN A 381 15.43 -13.82 12.48
CA ASN A 381 16.21 -12.58 12.58
C ASN A 381 15.31 -11.34 12.51
N ARG A 382 15.07 -10.72 13.68
CA ARG A 382 14.19 -9.55 13.84
C ARG A 382 14.53 -8.37 12.92
N THR A 383 15.81 -8.17 12.58
CA THR A 383 16.20 -7.05 11.70
C THR A 383 15.71 -7.25 10.27
N VAL A 384 15.84 -8.47 9.73
CA VAL A 384 15.43 -8.78 8.35
C VAL A 384 13.91 -8.84 8.27
N SER A 385 13.27 -9.47 9.24
CA SER A 385 11.81 -9.56 9.26
C SER A 385 11.15 -8.20 9.46
N GLY A 386 11.69 -7.37 10.35
CA GLY A 386 11.22 -6.01 10.56
C GLY A 386 11.25 -5.19 9.27
N LEU A 387 12.38 -5.23 8.53
CA LEU A 387 12.53 -4.55 7.23
C LEU A 387 11.52 -5.04 6.19
N CYS A 388 11.32 -6.36 6.06
CA CYS A 388 10.35 -6.90 5.13
C CYS A 388 8.91 -6.52 5.51
N CYS A 389 8.55 -6.64 6.79
CA CYS A 389 7.22 -6.30 7.29
C CYS A 389 6.92 -4.81 7.14
N SER A 390 7.87 -3.92 7.43
CA SER A 390 7.70 -2.47 7.25
C SER A 390 7.58 -2.10 5.77
N ALA A 391 8.35 -2.75 4.90
CA ALA A 391 8.29 -2.52 3.46
C ALA A 391 6.94 -2.98 2.88
N VAL A 392 6.46 -4.16 3.26
CA VAL A 392 5.13 -4.66 2.83
C VAL A 392 4.01 -3.77 3.34
N ALA A 393 4.07 -3.33 4.61
CA ALA A 393 3.09 -2.39 5.16
C ALA A 393 3.09 -1.05 4.42
N SER A 394 4.27 -0.55 4.04
CA SER A 394 4.41 0.69 3.24
C SER A 394 3.89 0.50 1.82
N LEU A 395 4.12 -0.66 1.20
CA LEU A 395 3.59 -1.01 -0.12
C LEU A 395 2.06 -0.99 -0.13
N PHE A 396 1.43 -1.61 0.87
CA PHE A 396 -0.04 -1.61 1.01
C PHE A 396 -0.64 -0.21 1.18
N GLN A 397 0.15 0.75 1.68
CA GLN A 397 -0.27 2.14 1.79
C GLN A 397 -0.06 2.95 0.50
N GLN A 398 1.00 2.64 -0.26
CA GLN A 398 1.34 3.37 -1.50
C GLN A 398 0.58 2.84 -2.73
N ASP A 399 0.23 1.56 -2.75
CA ASP A 399 -0.40 0.91 -3.89
C ASP A 399 -1.87 1.32 -4.07
N LYS A 400 -2.12 2.26 -5.00
CA LYS A 400 -3.45 2.76 -5.33
C LYS A 400 -4.27 1.81 -6.22
N VAL A 401 -3.60 0.96 -7.00
CA VAL A 401 -4.23 0.07 -8.00
C VAL A 401 -4.53 -1.29 -7.38
N GLY A 402 -3.68 -1.76 -6.47
CA GLY A 402 -3.86 -2.99 -5.69
C GLY A 402 -3.24 -4.25 -6.31
N VAL A 403 -2.61 -4.17 -7.49
CA VAL A 403 -2.08 -5.34 -8.20
C VAL A 403 -0.88 -5.95 -7.48
N ALA A 404 0.03 -5.12 -6.98
CA ALA A 404 1.18 -5.59 -6.20
C ALA A 404 0.70 -6.13 -4.85
N SER A 405 -0.27 -5.45 -4.23
CA SER A 405 -0.90 -5.87 -2.97
C SER A 405 -1.56 -7.25 -3.08
N LEU A 406 -2.30 -7.51 -4.16
CA LEU A 406 -2.91 -8.81 -4.44
C LEU A 406 -1.85 -9.91 -4.59
N GLY A 407 -0.73 -9.62 -5.26
CA GLY A 407 0.40 -10.54 -5.40
C GLY A 407 0.97 -10.94 -4.03
N VAL A 408 1.21 -9.96 -3.14
CA VAL A 408 1.70 -10.21 -1.78
C VAL A 408 0.72 -11.06 -0.98
N VAL A 409 -0.56 -10.71 -0.97
CA VAL A 409 -1.60 -11.44 -0.22
C VAL A 409 -1.73 -12.89 -0.69
N ARG A 410 -1.63 -13.15 -2.00
CA ARG A 410 -1.61 -14.53 -2.55
C ARG A 410 -0.44 -15.35 -2.01
N VAL A 411 0.77 -14.76 -1.98
CA VAL A 411 1.96 -15.45 -1.46
C VAL A 411 1.87 -15.65 0.05
N ILE A 412 1.35 -14.69 0.81
CA ILE A 412 1.10 -14.83 2.26
C ILE A 412 0.12 -15.99 2.50
N SER A 413 -0.97 -16.08 1.74
CA SER A 413 -1.94 -17.18 1.85
C SER A 413 -1.29 -18.54 1.58
N GLY A 414 -0.41 -18.62 0.58
CA GLY A 414 0.40 -19.82 0.30
C GLY A 414 1.33 -20.17 1.46
N LEU A 415 2.03 -19.18 2.01
CA LEU A 415 2.97 -19.33 3.12
C LEU A 415 2.27 -19.89 4.37
N VAL A 416 1.14 -19.28 4.76
CA VAL A 416 0.35 -19.70 5.93
C VAL A 416 -0.12 -21.14 5.80
N LYS A 417 -0.55 -21.55 4.59
CA LYS A 417 -0.92 -22.95 4.31
C LYS A 417 0.28 -23.89 4.40
N SER A 418 1.41 -23.51 3.80
CA SER A 418 2.62 -24.35 3.76
C SER A 418 3.24 -24.62 5.13
N LEU A 419 3.10 -23.68 6.06
CA LEU A 419 3.68 -23.74 7.40
C LEU A 419 2.69 -24.21 8.48
N ASN A 420 1.52 -24.74 8.10
CA ASN A 420 0.49 -25.20 9.04
C ASN A 420 0.18 -24.17 10.15
N TYR A 421 0.05 -22.90 9.80
CA TYR A 421 -0.24 -21.79 10.74
C TYR A 421 0.85 -21.49 11.78
N ASN A 422 2.06 -22.07 11.66
CA ASN A 422 3.21 -21.64 12.45
C ASN A 422 3.90 -20.42 11.82
N VAL A 423 3.22 -19.27 11.91
CA VAL A 423 3.68 -18.00 11.36
C VAL A 423 3.76 -16.99 12.50
N ARG A 424 4.67 -16.03 12.41
CA ARG A 424 4.72 -14.93 13.38
C ARG A 424 3.52 -13.98 13.24
N PRO A 425 2.99 -13.46 14.36
CA PRO A 425 1.86 -12.53 14.35
C PRO A 425 2.14 -11.25 13.55
N GLU A 426 3.39 -10.80 13.52
CA GLU A 426 3.82 -9.62 12.74
C GLU A 426 3.46 -9.73 11.25
N VAL A 427 3.52 -10.93 10.65
CA VAL A 427 3.19 -11.14 9.24
C VAL A 427 1.72 -10.84 8.98
N LEU A 428 0.81 -11.36 9.81
CA LEU A 428 -0.63 -11.10 9.64
C LEU A 428 -0.99 -9.66 10.01
N ARG A 429 -0.30 -9.04 10.96
CA ARG A 429 -0.50 -7.61 11.28
C ARG A 429 -0.24 -6.71 10.08
N THR A 430 0.65 -7.09 9.15
CA THR A 430 0.82 -6.30 7.91
C THR A 430 -0.46 -6.24 7.06
N LEU A 431 -1.32 -7.27 7.10
CA LEU A 431 -2.58 -7.27 6.36
C LEU A 431 -3.56 -6.22 6.87
N VAL A 432 -3.46 -5.79 8.13
CA VAL A 432 -4.31 -4.72 8.69
C VAL A 432 -4.03 -3.37 8.01
N SER A 433 -2.82 -3.17 7.48
CA SER A 433 -2.44 -1.93 6.80
C SER A 433 -2.99 -1.78 5.38
N LEU A 434 -3.72 -2.77 4.87
CA LEU A 434 -4.39 -2.70 3.58
C LEU A 434 -5.41 -1.56 3.54
N ARG A 435 -5.24 -0.62 2.61
CA ARG A 435 -6.14 0.52 2.38
C ARG A 435 -7.38 0.13 1.56
N ILE A 436 -8.06 -0.94 1.96
CA ILE A 436 -9.32 -1.34 1.34
C ILE A 436 -10.42 -0.75 2.21
N LYS A 437 -10.70 0.55 2.09
CA LYS A 437 -11.95 1.13 2.63
C LYS A 437 -12.67 1.77 1.47
N GLU A 438 -13.87 1.27 1.14
CA GLU A 438 -14.71 1.76 0.04
C GLU A 438 -14.96 3.28 0.11
N VAL A 439 -14.98 3.84 1.32
CA VAL A 439 -15.17 5.27 1.60
C VAL A 439 -14.03 6.15 1.06
N GLN A 440 -12.83 5.60 0.87
CA GLN A 440 -11.67 6.31 0.34
C GLN A 440 -11.60 6.30 -1.18
N LEU A 441 -12.35 5.42 -1.87
CA LEU A 441 -12.40 5.41 -3.34
C LEU A 441 -12.85 6.76 -3.92
N LYS A 442 -13.73 7.49 -3.22
CA LYS A 442 -14.20 8.83 -3.63
C LYS A 442 -13.15 9.92 -3.42
N LYS A 443 -12.38 9.87 -2.33
CA LYS A 443 -11.29 10.82 -2.04
C LYS A 443 -10.07 10.56 -2.93
N ASP A 444 -9.71 9.30 -3.14
CA ASP A 444 -8.60 8.90 -4.01
C ASP A 444 -8.83 9.30 -5.47
N THR A 445 -10.08 9.31 -5.95
CA THR A 445 -10.40 9.80 -7.30
C THR A 445 -10.22 11.31 -7.44
N GLU A 446 -10.42 12.07 -6.36
CA GLU A 446 -10.23 13.53 -6.33
C GLU A 446 -8.73 13.90 -6.21
N ASP A 447 -7.94 13.09 -5.48
CA ASP A 447 -6.51 13.31 -5.30
C ASP A 447 -5.63 12.76 -6.45
N THR A 448 -6.14 11.81 -7.23
CA THR A 448 -5.44 11.27 -8.41
C THR A 448 -5.67 12.10 -9.67
N ALA A 449 -6.68 12.98 -9.67
CA ALA A 449 -6.85 13.95 -10.73
C ALA A 449 -5.68 14.96 -10.69
N PRO A 450 -4.91 15.14 -11.77
CA PRO A 450 -3.87 16.15 -11.80
C PRO A 450 -4.54 17.52 -11.62
N LYS A 451 -4.25 18.21 -10.51
CA LYS A 451 -4.60 19.62 -10.32
C LYS A 451 -3.80 20.43 -11.34
N SER A 452 -4.30 20.52 -12.57
CA SER A 452 -3.70 21.38 -13.57
C SER A 452 -3.79 22.81 -13.02
N LYS A 453 -2.67 23.36 -12.57
CA LYS A 453 -2.56 24.79 -12.34
C LYS A 453 -3.02 25.45 -13.64
N PHE A 454 -4.07 26.27 -13.57
CA PHE A 454 -4.55 27.08 -14.69
C PHE A 454 -3.38 28.01 -15.11
N MET A 455 -2.50 27.51 -15.97
CA MET A 455 -1.52 28.34 -16.66
C MET A 455 -2.29 29.25 -17.60
N ASN A 456 -1.98 30.55 -17.55
CA ASN A 456 -2.69 31.56 -18.32
C ASN A 456 -2.66 31.19 -19.82
N TYR A 457 -3.85 30.96 -20.39
CA TYR A 457 -4.07 30.53 -21.77
C TYR A 457 -3.42 31.45 -22.83
N LYS A 458 -3.04 32.67 -22.42
CA LYS A 458 -2.36 33.66 -23.25
C LYS A 458 -0.88 33.34 -23.54
N ASP A 459 -0.18 32.65 -22.65
CA ASP A 459 1.28 32.45 -22.78
C ASP A 459 1.63 31.23 -23.64
N LYS A 460 0.82 30.16 -23.61
CA LYS A 460 0.94 29.00 -24.51
C LYS A 460 0.71 29.33 -26.00
N LYS A 461 0.12 30.49 -26.31
CA LYS A 461 -0.41 30.81 -27.65
C LYS A 461 0.55 31.60 -28.54
N LYS A 462 1.62 32.17 -27.99
CA LYS A 462 2.38 33.21 -28.70
C LYS A 462 3.33 32.71 -29.80
N ASN A 463 3.81 31.46 -29.80
CA ASN A 463 4.88 31.04 -30.74
C ASN A 463 4.58 29.80 -31.61
N LEU A 464 3.33 29.31 -31.70
CA LEU A 464 3.02 28.10 -32.48
C LEU A 464 2.38 28.42 -33.84
N SER A 465 2.89 27.78 -34.90
CA SER A 465 2.32 27.80 -36.25
C SER A 465 0.87 27.28 -36.27
N ARG A 466 0.06 27.69 -37.26
CA ARG A 466 -1.34 27.25 -37.42
C ARG A 466 -1.47 25.72 -37.43
N MET A 467 -0.51 25.01 -38.05
CA MET A 467 -0.49 23.54 -38.12
C MET A 467 -0.17 22.92 -36.76
N GLN A 468 0.86 23.42 -36.07
CA GLN A 468 1.23 22.97 -34.72
C GLN A 468 0.10 23.18 -33.71
N ARG A 469 -0.72 24.25 -33.85
CA ARG A 469 -1.90 24.46 -33.01
C ARG A 469 -3.00 23.42 -33.25
N LYS A 470 -3.22 23.00 -34.51
CA LYS A 470 -4.18 21.93 -34.84
C LYS A 470 -3.72 20.60 -34.26
N TRP A 471 -2.44 20.27 -34.44
CA TRP A 471 -1.82 19.06 -33.88
C TRP A 471 -1.87 19.03 -32.37
N LYS A 472 -1.44 20.09 -31.69
CA LYS A 472 -1.51 20.20 -30.23
C LYS A 472 -2.94 20.10 -29.69
N LYS A 473 -3.93 20.65 -30.40
CA LYS A 473 -5.35 20.51 -30.02
C LYS A 473 -5.87 19.09 -30.23
N ALA A 474 -5.40 18.40 -31.27
CA ALA A 474 -5.71 16.99 -31.48
C ALA A 474 -5.05 16.11 -30.41
N GLU A 475 -3.79 16.39 -30.08
CA GLU A 475 -3.04 15.75 -28.99
C GLU A 475 -3.71 15.98 -27.62
N GLU A 476 -4.13 17.21 -27.31
CA GLU A 476 -4.85 17.52 -26.07
C GLU A 476 -6.22 16.81 -26.00
N ARG A 477 -6.92 16.66 -27.13
CA ARG A 477 -8.18 15.88 -27.19
C ARG A 477 -7.91 14.40 -26.99
N LEU A 478 -6.91 13.85 -27.67
CA LEU A 478 -6.51 12.45 -27.53
C LEU A 478 -6.07 12.14 -26.10
N GLN A 479 -5.24 13.00 -25.49
CA GLN A 479 -4.84 12.87 -24.08
C GLN A 479 -6.05 12.88 -23.15
N LYS A 480 -7.05 13.74 -23.42
CA LYS A 480 -8.27 13.79 -22.62
C LYS A 480 -9.11 12.52 -22.77
N GLU A 481 -9.28 12.01 -23.99
CA GLU A 481 -10.01 10.77 -24.27
C GLU A 481 -9.29 9.56 -23.65
N LEU A 482 -7.95 9.48 -23.74
CA LEU A 482 -7.14 8.46 -23.07
C LEU A 482 -7.29 8.52 -21.55
N LEU A 483 -7.25 9.73 -20.96
CA LEU A 483 -7.45 9.90 -19.52
C LEU A 483 -8.87 9.51 -19.07
N GLU A 484 -9.90 9.82 -19.86
CA GLU A 484 -11.29 9.43 -19.57
C GLU A 484 -11.47 7.91 -19.64
N ALA A 485 -10.87 7.25 -20.65
CA ALA A 485 -10.88 5.80 -20.80
C ALA A 485 -10.06 5.09 -19.71
N GLU A 486 -8.88 5.62 -19.36
CA GLU A 486 -8.03 5.08 -18.28
C GLU A 486 -8.72 5.21 -16.92
N ALA A 487 -9.42 6.33 -16.67
CA ALA A 487 -10.14 6.57 -15.43
C ALA A 487 -11.38 5.66 -15.25
N SER A 488 -12.05 5.25 -16.33
CA SER A 488 -13.16 4.30 -16.24
C SER A 488 -12.66 2.87 -16.04
N GLU A 489 -11.67 2.44 -16.83
CA GLU A 489 -11.13 1.08 -16.78
C GLU A 489 -10.40 0.79 -15.46
N SER A 490 -9.67 1.79 -14.93
CA SER A 490 -8.97 1.66 -13.66
C SER A 490 -9.90 1.43 -12.46
N LYS A 491 -11.12 2.01 -12.46
CA LYS A 491 -12.09 1.81 -11.38
C LYS A 491 -12.61 0.38 -11.35
N GLU A 492 -13.00 -0.16 -12.50
CA GLU A 492 -13.50 -1.53 -12.60
C GLU A 492 -12.41 -2.55 -12.26
N LYS A 493 -11.20 -2.36 -12.79
CA LYS A 493 -10.04 -3.19 -12.45
C LYS A 493 -9.73 -3.12 -10.95
N LYS A 494 -9.78 -1.93 -10.35
CA LYS A 494 -9.54 -1.73 -8.91
C LYS A 494 -10.57 -2.46 -8.06
N ILE A 495 -11.86 -2.37 -8.40
CA ILE A 495 -12.91 -3.11 -7.67
C ILE A 495 -12.66 -4.62 -7.77
N LYS A 496 -12.41 -5.16 -8.98
CA LYS A 496 -12.11 -6.59 -9.18
C LYS A 496 -10.89 -7.06 -8.37
N VAL A 497 -9.81 -6.29 -8.39
CA VAL A 497 -8.58 -6.62 -7.65
C VAL A 497 -8.82 -6.56 -6.14
N HIS A 498 -9.56 -5.57 -5.64
CA HIS A 498 -9.86 -5.47 -4.21
C HIS A 498 -10.80 -6.57 -3.73
N THR A 499 -11.84 -6.94 -4.49
CA THR A 499 -12.73 -8.04 -4.11
C THR A 499 -11.98 -9.38 -4.08
N GLU A 500 -11.12 -9.66 -5.07
CA GLU A 500 -10.23 -10.82 -5.03
C GLU A 500 -9.29 -10.80 -3.82
N THR A 501 -8.71 -9.64 -3.50
CA THR A 501 -7.82 -9.48 -2.35
C THR A 501 -8.54 -9.79 -1.05
N LEU A 502 -9.73 -9.21 -0.85
CA LEU A 502 -10.56 -9.43 0.33
C LEU A 502 -10.97 -10.90 0.47
N ASN A 503 -11.40 -11.54 -0.63
CA ASN A 503 -11.73 -12.97 -0.62
C ASN A 503 -10.55 -13.81 -0.13
N ILE A 504 -9.33 -13.53 -0.58
CA ILE A 504 -8.14 -14.26 -0.12
C ILE A 504 -7.84 -13.97 1.36
N VAL A 505 -7.94 -12.72 1.80
CA VAL A 505 -7.72 -12.33 3.20
C VAL A 505 -8.72 -13.03 4.12
N PHE A 506 -10.02 -12.97 3.81
CA PHE A 506 -11.05 -13.64 4.59
C PHE A 506 -10.91 -15.16 4.57
N LEU A 507 -10.52 -15.75 3.43
CA LEU A 507 -10.21 -17.19 3.36
C LEU A 507 -9.03 -17.58 4.28
N VAL A 508 -8.03 -16.70 4.47
CA VAL A 508 -6.95 -16.95 5.42
C VAL A 508 -7.47 -16.84 6.86
N TYR A 509 -8.21 -15.78 7.17
CA TYR A 509 -8.78 -15.55 8.52
C TYR A 509 -9.76 -16.65 8.95
N PHE A 510 -10.75 -16.99 8.12
CA PHE A 510 -11.71 -18.05 8.43
C PHE A 510 -11.05 -19.43 8.54
N ARG A 511 -9.99 -19.69 7.75
CA ARG A 511 -9.25 -20.94 7.89
C ARG A 511 -8.49 -21.01 9.22
N ILE A 512 -7.91 -19.90 9.68
CA ILE A 512 -7.26 -19.82 10.99
C ILE A 512 -8.29 -20.01 12.11
N LEU A 513 -9.45 -19.34 12.02
CA LEU A 513 -10.54 -19.49 13.01
C LEU A 513 -11.07 -20.92 13.10
N LYS A 514 -11.12 -21.67 11.98
CA LYS A 514 -11.58 -23.07 11.97
C LYS A 514 -10.51 -24.07 12.42
N LYS A 515 -9.24 -23.87 12.06
CA LYS A 515 -8.18 -24.89 12.25
C LYS A 515 -7.23 -24.62 13.41
N ALA A 516 -7.11 -23.38 13.87
CA ALA A 516 -6.05 -22.93 14.77
C ALA A 516 -6.58 -21.99 15.85
N GLN A 517 -7.65 -22.42 16.54
CA GLN A 517 -8.35 -21.66 17.59
C GLN A 517 -7.46 -21.31 18.80
N LYS A 518 -6.39 -22.07 19.06
CA LYS A 518 -5.45 -21.84 20.18
C LYS A 518 -4.10 -21.25 19.73
N SER A 519 -4.02 -20.70 18.52
CA SER A 519 -2.76 -20.18 17.99
C SER A 519 -2.51 -18.72 18.38
N VAL A 520 -1.23 -18.37 18.50
CA VAL A 520 -0.73 -16.99 18.72
C VAL A 520 -1.19 -16.00 17.63
N LEU A 521 -1.77 -16.51 16.54
CA LEU A 521 -2.29 -15.74 15.42
C LEU A 521 -3.71 -15.21 15.67
N LEU A 522 -4.46 -15.80 16.60
CA LEU A 522 -5.86 -15.46 16.84
C LEU A 522 -6.10 -13.96 17.11
N PRO A 523 -5.34 -13.27 18.00
CA PRO A 523 -5.57 -11.85 18.24
C PRO A 523 -5.39 -11.00 16.97
N CYS A 524 -4.43 -11.36 16.10
CA CYS A 524 -4.17 -10.62 14.86
C CYS A 524 -5.28 -10.82 13.83
N VAL A 525 -5.86 -12.03 13.78
CA VAL A 525 -6.99 -12.34 12.90
C VAL A 525 -8.24 -11.59 13.35
N LEU A 526 -8.54 -11.59 14.66
CA LEU A 526 -9.68 -10.87 15.21
C LEU A 526 -9.52 -9.36 15.01
N GLU A 527 -8.32 -8.80 15.24
CA GLU A 527 -8.03 -7.41 14.92
C GLU A 527 -8.25 -7.09 13.43
N GLY A 528 -7.81 -7.97 12.53
CA GLY A 528 -8.05 -7.84 11.09
C GLY A 528 -9.53 -7.88 10.74
N LEU A 529 -10.29 -8.83 11.29
CA LEU A 529 -11.73 -8.94 11.07
C LEU A 529 -12.49 -7.73 11.60
N ALA A 530 -12.15 -7.22 12.78
CA ALA A 530 -12.74 -6.01 13.33
C ALA A 530 -12.55 -4.80 12.39
N ASN A 531 -11.38 -4.66 11.77
CA ASN A 531 -11.09 -3.57 10.84
C ASN A 531 -11.79 -3.71 9.49
N PHE A 532 -11.92 -4.94 8.98
CA PHE A 532 -12.56 -5.23 7.68
C PHE A 532 -14.04 -5.64 7.79
N ALA A 533 -14.65 -5.59 8.98
CA ALA A 533 -16.02 -6.06 9.23
C ALA A 533 -17.06 -5.44 8.28
N HIS A 534 -16.92 -4.16 7.95
CA HIS A 534 -17.81 -3.42 7.05
C HIS A 534 -17.79 -3.88 5.58
N LEU A 535 -16.84 -4.74 5.20
CA LEU A 535 -16.64 -5.24 3.83
C LEU A 535 -17.02 -6.71 3.67
N ILE A 536 -17.43 -7.35 4.77
CA ILE A 536 -17.84 -8.75 4.77
C ILE A 536 -19.29 -8.82 4.27
N ASN A 537 -19.60 -9.78 3.41
CA ASN A 537 -20.98 -10.00 2.98
C ASN A 537 -21.84 -10.45 4.17
N VAL A 538 -23.05 -9.90 4.27
CA VAL A 538 -24.00 -10.14 5.36
C VAL A 538 -24.32 -11.63 5.56
N GLU A 539 -24.30 -12.43 4.49
CA GLU A 539 -24.55 -13.88 4.53
C GLU A 539 -23.58 -14.66 5.43
N PHE A 540 -22.37 -14.14 5.68
CA PHE A 540 -21.39 -14.80 6.55
C PHE A 540 -21.51 -14.41 8.03
N PHE A 541 -22.40 -13.47 8.39
CA PHE A 541 -22.45 -12.91 9.74
C PHE A 541 -22.93 -13.92 10.78
N ASP A 542 -23.96 -14.72 10.48
CA ASP A 542 -24.50 -15.70 11.43
C ASP A 542 -23.46 -16.78 11.77
N ASP A 543 -22.80 -17.33 10.75
CA ASP A 543 -21.71 -18.29 10.89
C ASP A 543 -20.54 -17.69 11.69
N LEU A 544 -20.18 -16.44 11.40
CA LEU A 544 -19.07 -15.79 12.09
C LEU A 544 -19.41 -15.50 13.55
N LEU A 545 -20.60 -15.00 13.85
CA LEU A 545 -21.04 -14.71 15.21
C LEU A 545 -21.16 -15.99 16.05
N SER A 546 -21.65 -17.10 15.48
CA SER A 546 -21.69 -18.38 16.18
C SER A 546 -20.28 -18.89 16.55
N VAL A 547 -19.31 -18.73 15.65
CA VAL A 547 -17.90 -19.05 15.93
C VAL A 547 -17.35 -18.13 17.03
N LEU A 548 -17.61 -16.82 16.98
CA LEU A 548 -17.15 -15.88 18.02
C LEU A 548 -17.78 -16.17 19.38
N GLN A 549 -19.07 -16.54 19.43
CA GLN A 549 -19.74 -16.95 20.66
C GLN A 549 -19.14 -18.24 21.23
N SER A 550 -18.90 -19.25 20.40
CA SER A 550 -18.27 -20.51 20.87
C SER A 550 -16.85 -20.28 21.41
N LEU A 551 -16.08 -19.38 20.78
CA LEU A 551 -14.76 -18.98 21.27
C LEU A 551 -14.82 -18.32 22.64
N ILE A 552 -15.77 -17.41 22.87
CA ILE A 552 -15.94 -16.75 24.19
C ILE A 552 -16.42 -17.75 25.25
N GLN A 553 -17.37 -18.62 24.89
CA GLN A 553 -17.91 -19.64 25.81
C GLN A 553 -16.85 -20.66 26.23
N SER A 554 -15.88 -20.95 25.37
CA SER A 554 -14.78 -21.87 25.69
C SER A 554 -13.92 -21.42 26.88
N GLY A 555 -13.88 -20.12 27.20
CA GLY A 555 -13.14 -19.57 28.33
C GLY A 555 -11.61 -19.64 28.23
N ASP A 556 -11.06 -20.26 27.18
CA ASP A 556 -9.62 -20.47 26.97
C ASP A 556 -8.88 -19.24 26.41
N LEU A 557 -9.57 -18.12 26.18
CA LEU A 557 -9.03 -16.92 25.56
C LEU A 557 -8.28 -16.03 26.56
N SER A 558 -7.19 -15.42 26.11
CA SER A 558 -6.56 -14.31 26.83
C SER A 558 -7.45 -13.06 26.84
N ASP A 559 -7.24 -12.16 27.80
CA ASP A 559 -8.02 -10.92 27.90
C ASP A 559 -7.99 -10.13 26.58
N ARG A 560 -6.83 -10.02 25.94
CA ARG A 560 -6.67 -9.32 24.66
C ARG A 560 -7.42 -10.01 23.50
N GLU A 561 -7.41 -11.34 23.44
CA GLU A 561 -8.18 -12.08 22.44
C GLU A 561 -9.67 -11.92 22.65
N SER A 562 -10.12 -11.97 23.91
CA SER A 562 -11.53 -11.74 24.27
C SER A 562 -11.99 -10.34 23.86
N LEU A 563 -11.16 -9.31 24.09
CA LEU A 563 -11.45 -7.93 23.73
C LEU A 563 -11.55 -7.75 22.21
N HIS A 564 -10.61 -8.30 21.44
CA HIS A 564 -10.71 -8.25 19.97
C HIS A 564 -11.88 -9.07 19.43
N CYS A 565 -12.23 -10.19 20.06
CA CYS A 565 -13.41 -10.99 19.71
C CYS A 565 -14.70 -10.17 19.89
N ILE A 566 -14.87 -9.55 21.06
CA ILE A 566 -15.98 -8.65 21.38
C ILE A 566 -16.02 -7.47 20.40
N GLN A 567 -14.88 -6.83 20.15
CA GLN A 567 -14.76 -5.73 19.19
C GLN A 567 -15.25 -6.14 17.79
N THR A 568 -14.84 -7.32 17.34
CA THR A 568 -15.22 -7.86 16.03
C THR A 568 -16.72 -8.11 15.97
N ALA A 569 -17.30 -8.75 16.99
CA ALA A 569 -18.73 -9.03 17.06
C ALA A 569 -19.56 -7.73 17.01
N PHE A 570 -19.21 -6.72 17.80
CA PHE A 570 -19.93 -5.44 17.80
C PHE A 570 -19.74 -4.64 16.51
N ASN A 571 -18.58 -4.73 15.86
CA ASN A 571 -18.35 -4.10 14.55
C ASN A 571 -19.18 -4.77 13.45
N ILE A 572 -19.35 -6.09 13.47
CA ILE A 572 -20.20 -6.84 12.52
C ILE A 572 -21.67 -6.47 12.73
N LEU A 573 -22.11 -6.45 14.00
CA LEU A 573 -23.49 -6.12 14.36
C LEU A 573 -23.82 -4.64 14.11
N SER A 574 -22.83 -3.76 14.01
CA SER A 574 -23.03 -2.35 13.69
C SER A 574 -23.09 -2.11 12.18
N GLY A 575 -23.99 -1.23 11.73
CA GLY A 575 -24.06 -0.86 10.31
C GLY A 575 -24.91 -1.84 9.50
N GLN A 576 -24.31 -2.62 8.59
CA GLN A 576 -25.07 -3.56 7.74
C GLN A 576 -25.69 -4.71 8.56
N GLY A 577 -25.04 -5.10 9.66
CA GLY A 577 -25.54 -6.13 10.57
C GLY A 577 -26.63 -5.66 11.55
N ASP A 578 -26.96 -4.36 11.60
CA ASP A 578 -28.04 -3.87 12.48
C ASP A 578 -29.41 -4.44 12.08
N VAL A 579 -29.57 -4.82 10.81
CA VAL A 579 -30.79 -5.44 10.29
C VAL A 579 -31.02 -6.84 10.89
N LEU A 580 -29.95 -7.54 11.28
CA LEU A 580 -30.03 -8.91 11.78
C LEU A 580 -30.67 -9.02 13.17
N ASN A 581 -30.83 -7.91 13.91
CA ASN A 581 -31.48 -7.87 15.24
C ASN A 581 -31.06 -8.99 16.21
N ILE A 582 -29.83 -9.49 16.10
CA ILE A 582 -29.27 -10.50 17.01
C ILE A 582 -28.92 -9.79 18.32
N ASP A 583 -29.40 -10.30 19.45
CA ASP A 583 -29.05 -9.77 20.78
C ASP A 583 -27.67 -10.29 21.23
N PRO A 584 -26.66 -9.41 21.42
CA PRO A 584 -25.33 -9.80 21.84
C PRO A 584 -25.17 -9.86 23.37
N LEU A 585 -26.17 -10.37 24.11
CA LEU A 585 -26.17 -10.43 25.58
C LEU A 585 -24.87 -11.04 26.15
N SER A 586 -24.43 -12.17 25.59
CA SER A 586 -23.21 -12.86 26.01
C SER A 586 -21.95 -11.99 25.88
N PHE A 587 -21.88 -11.14 24.85
CA PHE A 587 -20.75 -10.24 24.63
C PHE A 587 -20.76 -9.06 25.63
N TYR A 588 -21.94 -8.55 26.02
CA TYR A 588 -22.05 -7.54 27.09
C TYR A 588 -21.55 -8.08 28.42
N SER A 589 -22.04 -9.25 28.84
CA SER A 589 -21.64 -9.86 30.12
C SER A 589 -20.15 -10.19 30.13
N HIS A 590 -19.61 -10.72 29.03
CA HIS A 590 -18.19 -11.04 28.97
C HIS A 590 -17.30 -9.79 29.01
N LEU A 591 -17.67 -8.70 28.31
CA LEU A 591 -16.94 -7.44 28.40
C LEU A 591 -17.00 -6.88 29.83
N TYR A 592 -18.18 -6.89 30.45
CA TYR A 592 -18.38 -6.41 31.81
C TYR A 592 -17.48 -7.17 32.79
N ARG A 593 -17.42 -8.51 32.70
CA ARG A 593 -16.52 -9.39 33.47
C ARG A 593 -15.02 -9.12 33.22
N THR A 594 -14.63 -8.76 32.00
CA THR A 594 -13.22 -8.52 31.67
C THR A 594 -12.70 -7.19 32.21
N LEU A 595 -13.55 -6.15 32.32
CA LEU A 595 -13.11 -4.80 32.71
C LEU A 595 -12.28 -4.74 34.01
N PRO A 596 -12.67 -5.37 35.14
CA PRO A 596 -11.91 -5.27 36.39
C PRO A 596 -10.55 -5.96 36.35
N ARG A 597 -10.34 -6.89 35.40
CA ARG A 597 -9.07 -7.60 35.21
C ARG A 597 -8.00 -6.73 34.55
N LEU A 598 -8.42 -5.66 33.87
CA LEU A 598 -7.53 -4.70 33.23
C LEU A 598 -7.04 -3.72 34.29
N HIS A 599 -5.76 -3.77 34.65
CA HIS A 599 -5.17 -2.85 35.63
C HIS A 599 -3.78 -2.41 35.19
N ALA A 600 -3.25 -1.34 35.79
CA ALA A 600 -1.97 -0.74 35.41
C ALA A 600 -0.79 -1.74 35.36
N GLY A 601 -0.75 -2.70 36.28
CA GLY A 601 0.28 -3.75 36.34
C GLY A 601 0.24 -4.84 35.26
N ARG A 602 -0.71 -4.81 34.32
CA ARG A 602 -0.77 -5.73 33.15
C ARG A 602 -0.33 -4.97 31.90
N CYS A 603 -1.25 -4.78 30.95
CA CYS A 603 -1.00 -4.07 29.70
C CYS A 603 -1.99 -2.90 29.58
N ASN A 604 -1.48 -1.68 29.59
CA ASN A 604 -2.31 -0.49 29.47
C ASN A 604 -2.82 -0.25 28.03
N ASP A 605 -2.09 -0.71 27.03
CA ASP A 605 -2.46 -0.55 25.61
C ASP A 605 -3.78 -1.26 25.25
N ASP A 606 -4.18 -2.29 26.01
CA ASP A 606 -5.44 -3.02 25.78
C ASP A 606 -6.68 -2.15 26.07
N ILE A 607 -6.53 -1.07 26.85
CA ILE A 607 -7.59 -0.09 27.08
C ILE A 607 -8.03 0.60 25.78
N ILE A 608 -7.14 0.77 24.79
CA ILE A 608 -7.52 1.32 23.48
C ILE A 608 -8.59 0.44 22.82
N ILE A 609 -8.46 -0.89 22.94
CA ILE A 609 -9.40 -1.85 22.39
C ILE A 609 -10.74 -1.73 23.11
N VAL A 610 -10.72 -1.60 24.45
CA VAL A 610 -11.92 -1.36 25.26
C VAL A 610 -12.64 -0.09 24.83
N LEU A 611 -11.92 1.02 24.65
CA LEU A 611 -12.51 2.30 24.23
C LEU A 611 -13.21 2.19 22.87
N ARG A 612 -12.60 1.46 21.92
CA ARG A 612 -13.22 1.13 20.62
C ARG A 612 -14.50 0.30 20.80
N CYS A 613 -14.45 -0.73 21.65
CA CYS A 613 -15.62 -1.55 21.96
C CYS A 613 -16.74 -0.69 22.56
N LEU A 614 -16.44 0.18 23.52
CA LEU A 614 -17.42 1.02 24.20
C LEU A 614 -18.10 2.01 23.25
N ASP A 615 -17.36 2.64 22.32
CA ASP A 615 -17.96 3.55 21.33
C ASP A 615 -18.98 2.82 20.45
N VAL A 616 -18.60 1.67 19.91
CA VAL A 616 -19.45 0.90 19.01
C VAL A 616 -20.65 0.33 19.77
N MET A 617 -20.42 -0.20 20.97
CA MET A 617 -21.42 -0.86 21.80
C MET A 617 -22.43 0.12 22.40
N LEU A 618 -21.98 1.19 23.06
CA LEU A 618 -22.85 2.10 23.83
C LEU A 618 -23.25 3.35 23.05
N THR A 619 -22.34 3.95 22.28
CA THR A 619 -22.60 5.20 21.58
C THR A 619 -23.34 4.96 20.26
N ARG A 620 -22.84 4.05 19.40
CA ARG A 620 -23.42 3.80 18.08
C ARG A 620 -24.72 2.99 18.15
N ARG A 621 -24.75 1.93 18.97
CA ARG A 621 -25.93 1.08 19.17
C ARG A 621 -26.84 1.52 20.34
N ARG A 622 -26.81 2.81 20.72
CA ARG A 622 -27.54 3.34 21.89
C ARG A 622 -29.02 2.97 21.98
N LYS A 623 -29.70 2.75 20.85
CA LYS A 623 -31.14 2.40 20.80
C LYS A 623 -31.43 0.98 21.29
N GLN A 624 -30.46 0.08 21.22
CA GLN A 624 -30.60 -1.33 21.58
C GLN A 624 -30.05 -1.63 22.99
N VAL A 625 -29.48 -0.62 23.65
CA VAL A 625 -28.87 -0.76 24.98
C VAL A 625 -29.84 -0.24 26.03
N THR A 626 -30.08 -1.02 27.08
CA THR A 626 -30.92 -0.62 28.21
C THR A 626 -30.20 0.39 29.10
N LEU A 627 -30.96 1.27 29.76
CA LEU A 627 -30.41 2.26 30.68
C LEU A 627 -29.62 1.61 31.83
N GLN A 628 -30.07 0.46 32.34
CA GLN A 628 -29.37 -0.29 33.38
C GLN A 628 -27.98 -0.75 32.92
N ARG A 629 -27.84 -1.30 31.71
CA ARG A 629 -26.52 -1.66 31.16
C ARG A 629 -25.60 -0.44 31.09
N ALA A 630 -26.10 0.69 30.59
CA ALA A 630 -25.31 1.92 30.49
C ALA A 630 -24.81 2.38 31.88
N MET A 631 -25.68 2.39 32.89
CA MET A 631 -25.31 2.76 34.26
C MET A 631 -24.29 1.78 34.88
N ALA A 632 -24.45 0.47 34.67
CA ALA A 632 -23.51 -0.54 35.14
C ALA A 632 -22.11 -0.33 34.55
N PHE A 633 -22.03 -0.11 33.23
CA PHE A 633 -20.76 0.18 32.56
C PHE A 633 -20.14 1.49 33.07
N ILE A 634 -20.90 2.57 33.23
CA ILE A 634 -20.36 3.84 33.77
C ILE A 634 -19.77 3.63 35.17
N LYS A 635 -20.49 2.91 36.06
CA LYS A 635 -20.01 2.62 37.41
C LYS A 635 -18.72 1.80 37.39
N ARG A 636 -18.68 0.71 36.62
CA ARG A 636 -17.50 -0.16 36.52
C ARG A 636 -16.32 0.52 35.84
N LEU A 637 -16.55 1.38 34.84
CA LEU A 637 -15.50 2.22 34.22
C LEU A 637 -14.95 3.26 35.21
N SER A 638 -15.80 3.83 36.06
CA SER A 638 -15.37 4.75 37.10
C SER A 638 -14.49 4.05 38.14
N MET A 639 -14.84 2.81 38.53
CA MET A 639 -13.97 1.96 39.36
C MET A 639 -12.65 1.63 38.65
N LEU A 640 -12.70 1.21 37.39
CA LEU A 640 -11.51 0.90 36.59
C LEU A 640 -10.54 2.10 36.50
N SER A 641 -11.07 3.31 36.36
CA SER A 641 -10.26 4.53 36.24
C SER A 641 -9.36 4.82 37.45
N LEU A 642 -9.64 4.22 38.61
CA LEU A 642 -8.79 4.28 39.81
C LEU A 642 -7.57 3.34 39.74
N HIS A 643 -7.62 2.29 38.91
CA HIS A 643 -6.64 1.21 38.87
C HIS A 643 -5.75 1.21 37.62
N VAL A 644 -5.91 2.20 36.74
CA VAL A 644 -5.16 2.33 35.48
C VAL A 644 -4.23 3.54 35.50
N LEU A 645 -3.36 3.63 34.50
CA LEU A 645 -2.46 4.79 34.33
C LEU A 645 -3.24 6.06 33.96
N PRO A 646 -2.68 7.26 34.18
CA PRO A 646 -3.40 8.52 33.96
C PRO A 646 -3.93 8.72 32.53
N ASN A 647 -3.20 8.24 31.52
CA ASN A 647 -3.61 8.33 30.11
C ASN A 647 -4.90 7.50 29.86
N ALA A 648 -4.95 6.28 30.39
CA ALA A 648 -6.13 5.43 30.36
C ALA A 648 -7.28 6.02 31.18
N ALA A 649 -7.01 6.56 32.37
CA ALA A 649 -8.04 7.17 33.21
C ALA A 649 -8.73 8.35 32.51
N VAL A 650 -7.96 9.24 31.86
CA VAL A 650 -8.51 10.34 31.06
C VAL A 650 -9.38 9.81 29.93
N ALA A 651 -8.89 8.82 29.18
CA ALA A 651 -9.62 8.25 28.05
C ALA A 651 -10.91 7.53 28.48
N ILE A 652 -10.87 6.78 29.58
CA ILE A 652 -12.06 6.12 30.16
C ILE A 652 -13.08 7.16 30.61
N MET A 653 -12.66 8.23 31.29
CA MET A 653 -13.58 9.30 31.68
C MET A 653 -14.19 10.04 30.48
N ALA A 654 -13.40 10.22 29.40
CA ALA A 654 -13.93 10.76 28.15
C ALA A 654 -14.96 9.82 27.50
N ALA A 655 -14.76 8.49 27.58
CA ALA A 655 -15.76 7.51 27.15
C ALA A 655 -17.01 7.56 28.04
N SER A 656 -16.87 7.62 29.37
CA SER A 656 -17.99 7.77 30.30
C SER A 656 -18.80 9.04 30.01
N ARG A 657 -18.13 10.15 29.67
CA ARG A 657 -18.79 11.39 29.20
C ARG A 657 -19.63 11.15 27.95
N ALA A 658 -19.08 10.45 26.96
CA ALA A 658 -19.80 10.14 25.73
C ALA A 658 -21.05 9.29 26.00
N VAL A 659 -20.95 8.33 26.93
CA VAL A 659 -22.09 7.51 27.37
C VAL A 659 -23.13 8.35 28.12
N MET A 660 -22.75 9.25 29.03
CA MET A 660 -23.69 10.15 29.72
C MET A 660 -24.44 11.05 28.73
N HIS A 661 -23.78 11.58 27.70
CA HIS A 661 -24.46 12.32 26.64
C HIS A 661 -25.38 11.44 25.77
N ALA A 662 -25.03 10.17 25.56
CA ALA A 662 -25.88 9.23 24.85
C ALA A 662 -27.11 8.82 25.67
N PHE A 663 -26.98 8.76 27.00
CA PHE A 663 -28.00 8.38 27.97
C PHE A 663 -28.12 9.43 29.10
N PRO A 664 -28.87 10.53 28.89
CA PRO A 664 -28.95 11.62 29.88
C PRO A 664 -29.49 11.19 31.25
N ARG A 665 -30.27 10.11 31.32
CA ARG A 665 -30.78 9.57 32.60
C ARG A 665 -29.70 8.86 33.44
N CYS A 666 -28.46 8.76 32.97
CA CYS A 666 -27.34 8.26 33.77
C CYS A 666 -26.90 9.25 34.86
N ASP A 667 -27.37 10.50 34.83
CA ASP A 667 -27.13 11.49 35.89
C ASP A 667 -27.64 11.03 37.26
N LEU A 668 -28.55 10.06 37.31
CA LEU A 668 -28.99 9.38 38.53
C LEU A 668 -27.84 8.82 39.38
N LEU A 669 -26.72 8.45 38.76
CA LEU A 669 -25.54 7.95 39.47
C LEU A 669 -24.74 9.06 40.17
N LEU A 670 -25.09 10.33 39.95
CA LEU A 670 -24.48 11.48 40.63
C LEU A 670 -25.24 11.86 41.91
N ASP A 671 -26.51 11.45 42.00
CA ASP A 671 -27.33 11.68 43.18
C ASP A 671 -27.02 10.62 44.26
N ASN A 672 -27.21 11.01 45.52
CA ASN A 672 -27.05 10.11 46.67
C ASN A 672 -28.33 9.33 47.00
N GLU A 673 -29.43 9.62 46.29
CA GLU A 673 -30.73 8.99 46.53
C GLU A 673 -30.84 7.66 45.78
N VAL A 674 -31.09 6.58 46.51
CA VAL A 674 -31.29 5.25 45.95
C VAL A 674 -32.72 5.17 45.40
N GLN A 675 -32.87 5.01 44.08
CA GLN A 675 -34.19 5.01 43.41
C GLN A 675 -34.80 3.62 43.19
N GLY A 676 -34.17 2.54 43.67
CA GLY A 676 -34.62 1.16 43.45
C GLY A 676 -34.57 0.27 44.70
N SER A 677 -35.22 -0.89 44.61
CA SER A 677 -35.11 -1.95 45.62
C SER A 677 -33.81 -2.74 45.44
N GLY A 678 -33.18 -3.16 46.55
CA GLY A 678 -31.96 -3.98 46.56
C GLY A 678 -30.65 -3.20 46.74
N LEU A 679 -29.53 -3.92 46.75
CA LEU A 679 -28.19 -3.36 46.91
C LEU A 679 -27.39 -3.49 45.60
N TYR A 680 -26.47 -2.56 45.36
CA TYR A 680 -25.52 -2.66 44.26
C TYR A 680 -24.50 -3.77 44.55
N LEU A 681 -24.33 -4.70 43.62
CA LEU A 681 -23.41 -5.84 43.75
C LEU A 681 -22.27 -5.71 42.74
N PRO A 682 -21.08 -5.23 43.16
CA PRO A 682 -19.95 -4.99 42.24
C PRO A 682 -19.36 -6.27 41.64
N GLU A 683 -19.47 -7.40 42.35
CA GLU A 683 -18.88 -8.70 41.98
C GLU A 683 -19.68 -9.47 40.92
N LEU A 684 -20.90 -9.04 40.58
CA LEU A 684 -21.71 -9.74 39.58
C LEU A 684 -21.16 -9.53 38.17
N ASP A 685 -21.17 -10.59 37.37
CA ASP A 685 -20.68 -10.60 35.98
C ASP A 685 -21.74 -10.13 34.97
N GLU A 686 -23.01 -10.10 35.37
CA GLU A 686 -24.11 -9.62 34.54
C GLU A 686 -24.41 -8.13 34.80
N PRO A 687 -24.29 -7.26 33.78
CA PRO A 687 -24.51 -5.82 33.96
C PRO A 687 -25.96 -5.47 34.31
N GLU A 688 -26.95 -6.30 33.95
CA GLU A 688 -28.37 -6.03 34.23
C GLU A 688 -28.78 -6.34 35.67
N HIS A 689 -28.11 -7.30 36.32
CA HIS A 689 -28.48 -7.78 37.65
C HIS A 689 -27.69 -7.12 38.78
N CYS A 690 -26.73 -6.25 38.47
CA CYS A 690 -25.90 -5.59 39.46
C CYS A 690 -26.58 -4.44 40.23
N ASN A 691 -27.79 -4.02 39.83
CA ASN A 691 -28.55 -2.89 40.42
C ASN A 691 -27.75 -1.57 40.46
N PRO A 692 -27.24 -1.07 39.32
CA PRO A 692 -26.39 0.12 39.30
C PRO A 692 -27.12 1.40 39.72
N GLN A 693 -28.46 1.47 39.59
CA GLN A 693 -29.27 2.60 40.04
C GLN A 693 -29.26 2.82 41.56
N ASN A 694 -28.76 1.87 42.34
CA ASN A 694 -28.71 1.95 43.80
C ASN A 694 -27.31 2.33 44.33
N THR A 695 -26.45 2.87 43.47
CA THR A 695 -25.12 3.37 43.85
C THR A 695 -24.83 4.71 43.20
N SER A 696 -23.87 5.44 43.76
CA SER A 696 -23.38 6.70 43.23
C SER A 696 -21.89 6.63 42.86
N LEU A 697 -21.42 7.57 42.03
CA LEU A 697 -20.05 7.61 41.49
C LEU A 697 -19.03 8.21 42.47
N TRP A 698 -18.87 7.60 43.64
CA TRP A 698 -17.88 7.99 44.67
C TRP A 698 -16.44 8.05 44.14
N GLU A 699 -16.13 7.26 43.12
CA GLU A 699 -14.81 7.20 42.48
C GLU A 699 -14.40 8.56 41.89
N LEU A 700 -15.36 9.32 41.35
CA LEU A 700 -15.11 10.66 40.81
C LEU A 700 -14.57 11.61 41.89
N HIS A 701 -15.08 11.54 43.12
CA HIS A 701 -14.59 12.36 44.22
C HIS A 701 -13.11 12.07 44.53
N ARG A 702 -12.69 10.79 44.44
CA ARG A 702 -11.29 10.42 44.64
C ARG A 702 -10.42 10.90 43.47
N LEU A 703 -10.90 10.78 42.24
CA LEU A 703 -10.19 11.21 41.02
C LEU A 703 -10.01 12.74 40.94
N GLN A 704 -10.89 13.53 41.55
CA GLN A 704 -10.70 14.97 41.70
C GLN A 704 -9.44 15.35 42.49
N ARG A 705 -8.91 14.41 43.29
CA ARG A 705 -7.65 14.57 44.05
C ARG A 705 -6.46 13.86 43.40
N HIS A 706 -6.61 13.40 42.17
CA HIS A 706 -5.55 12.71 41.43
C HIS A 706 -4.37 13.64 41.14
N PHE A 707 -3.15 13.10 41.06
CA PHE A 707 -1.94 13.90 40.81
C PHE A 707 -1.95 14.55 39.42
N HIS A 708 -2.47 13.85 38.41
CA HIS A 708 -2.57 14.34 37.04
C HIS A 708 -3.70 15.39 36.90
N PRO A 709 -3.41 16.62 36.44
CA PRO A 709 -4.38 17.72 36.44
C PRO A 709 -5.56 17.49 35.49
N LEU A 710 -5.35 16.81 34.36
CA LEU A 710 -6.45 16.49 33.45
C LEU A 710 -7.39 15.45 34.02
N VAL A 711 -6.87 14.49 34.80
CA VAL A 711 -7.74 13.51 35.46
C VAL A 711 -8.68 14.23 36.43
N ARG A 712 -8.15 15.18 37.21
CA ARG A 712 -8.97 16.02 38.10
C ARG A 712 -10.02 16.82 37.33
N ARG A 713 -9.63 17.41 36.19
CA ARG A 713 -10.55 18.23 35.37
C ARG A 713 -11.69 17.40 34.78
N PHE A 714 -11.39 16.22 34.24
CA PHE A 714 -12.42 15.30 33.74
C PHE A 714 -13.31 14.77 34.86
N ALA A 715 -12.76 14.43 36.03
CA ALA A 715 -13.55 13.99 37.18
C ALA A 715 -14.49 15.10 37.71
N LEU A 716 -14.03 16.35 37.76
CA LEU A 716 -14.86 17.49 38.11
C LEU A 716 -15.98 17.70 37.07
N HIS A 717 -15.64 17.67 35.78
CA HIS A 717 -16.61 17.81 34.70
C HIS A 717 -17.72 16.74 34.76
N LEU A 718 -17.34 15.47 34.96
CA LEU A 718 -18.29 14.36 35.10
C LEU A 718 -19.17 14.51 36.34
N SER A 719 -18.62 14.96 37.48
CA SER A 719 -19.40 15.17 38.71
C SER A 719 -20.48 16.25 38.59
N HIS A 720 -20.37 17.15 37.60
CA HIS A 720 -21.37 18.17 37.30
C HIS A 720 -22.37 17.74 36.21
N GLY A 721 -22.43 16.45 35.83
CA GLY A 721 -23.33 15.97 34.79
C GLY A 721 -22.85 16.25 33.36
N ALA A 722 -21.53 16.38 33.17
CA ALA A 722 -20.92 16.66 31.87
C ALA A 722 -21.54 17.86 31.11
N PRO A 723 -21.59 19.07 31.70
CA PRO A 723 -22.28 20.21 31.10
C PRO A 723 -21.59 20.69 29.81
N SER A 724 -22.38 21.01 28.78
CA SER A 724 -21.85 21.53 27.51
C SER A 724 -21.28 22.96 27.64
N ASP A 725 -21.84 23.77 28.53
CA ASP A 725 -21.48 25.16 28.76
C ASP A 725 -21.36 25.45 30.28
N GLY A 726 -20.54 26.45 30.64
CA GLY A 726 -20.36 26.91 32.03
C GLY A 726 -18.96 26.72 32.61
N SER A 727 -18.79 27.05 33.89
CA SER A 727 -17.50 26.99 34.60
C SER A 727 -16.93 25.57 34.76
N ALA A 728 -17.80 24.56 34.76
CA ALA A 728 -17.43 23.13 34.80
C ALA A 728 -17.31 22.47 33.42
N ALA A 729 -17.45 23.24 32.32
CA ALA A 729 -17.32 22.71 30.97
C ALA A 729 -15.85 22.42 30.58
N LEU A 730 -15.65 21.38 29.77
CA LEU A 730 -14.36 21.11 29.16
C LEU A 730 -14.09 22.10 28.02
N SER A 731 -12.81 22.41 27.78
CA SER A 731 -12.41 23.20 26.62
C SER A 731 -12.85 22.52 25.31
N ALA A 732 -13.14 23.32 24.29
CA ALA A 732 -13.59 22.83 22.97
C ALA A 732 -12.66 21.80 22.30
N GLN A 733 -11.35 21.82 22.61
CA GLN A 733 -10.39 20.81 22.14
C GLN A 733 -10.68 19.46 22.82
N LEU A 734 -10.59 19.42 24.16
CA LEU A 734 -10.85 18.21 24.97
C LEU A 734 -12.25 17.61 24.78
N SER A 735 -13.27 18.44 24.52
CA SER A 735 -14.65 17.95 24.34
C SER A 735 -14.90 17.33 22.96
N ARG A 736 -14.09 17.69 21.95
CA ARG A 736 -14.19 17.17 20.57
C ARG A 736 -13.24 16.02 20.28
N SER A 737 -12.16 15.88 21.06
CA SER A 737 -11.21 14.78 20.91
C SER A 737 -11.88 13.43 21.22
N ALA A 738 -11.57 12.43 20.40
CA ALA A 738 -12.03 11.07 20.66
C ALA A 738 -11.30 10.48 21.88
N PRO A 739 -11.92 9.56 22.65
CA PRO A 739 -11.26 8.89 23.77
C PRO A 739 -9.92 8.23 23.40
N GLU A 740 -9.83 7.64 22.21
CA GLU A 740 -8.59 7.05 21.68
C GLU A 740 -7.48 8.09 21.47
N GLN A 741 -7.82 9.27 20.93
CA GLN A 741 -6.85 10.33 20.70
C GLN A 741 -6.30 10.86 22.03
N LEU A 742 -7.18 11.02 23.02
CA LEU A 742 -6.78 11.45 24.37
C LEU A 742 -5.87 10.43 25.07
N PHE A 743 -6.04 9.14 24.79
CA PHE A 743 -5.14 8.09 25.32
C PHE A 743 -3.71 8.25 24.78
N ASP A 744 -3.58 8.53 23.48
CA ASP A 744 -2.30 8.71 22.81
C ASP A 744 -1.65 10.06 23.16
N ASP A 745 -2.42 11.16 23.15
CA ASP A 745 -1.96 12.52 23.44
C ASP A 745 -1.37 12.67 24.85
N TYR A 746 -1.89 11.91 25.81
CA TYR A 746 -1.48 11.94 27.22
C TYR A 746 -0.69 10.71 27.65
N SER A 747 -0.16 9.96 26.68
CA SER A 747 0.68 8.80 26.91
C SER A 747 1.93 9.14 27.72
N LEU A 748 2.32 8.23 28.62
CA LEU A 748 3.55 8.32 29.41
C LEU A 748 4.76 7.67 28.72
N LYS A 749 4.64 7.29 27.44
CA LYS A 749 5.70 6.59 26.69
C LYS A 749 7.00 7.42 26.58
N ASP A 750 6.87 8.74 26.58
CA ASP A 750 8.01 9.67 26.52
C ASP A 750 8.65 9.95 27.89
N MET A 751 8.24 9.24 28.95
CA MET A 751 8.68 9.44 30.34
C MET A 751 8.44 10.85 30.89
N THR A 752 7.57 11.61 30.24
CA THR A 752 7.15 12.96 30.65
C THR A 752 5.65 13.00 30.87
N PHE A 753 5.20 13.79 31.84
CA PHE A 753 3.79 14.08 32.02
C PHE A 753 3.36 15.21 31.08
N ASN A 754 2.32 14.96 30.29
CA ASN A 754 1.64 15.98 29.51
C ASN A 754 0.22 16.17 30.07
N PRO A 755 -0.14 17.34 30.63
CA PRO A 755 0.73 18.46 31.04
C PRO A 755 1.59 18.10 32.27
N PRO A 756 2.66 18.86 32.56
CA PRO A 756 3.53 18.59 33.69
C PRO A 756 2.77 18.60 35.02
N VAL A 757 3.04 17.59 35.86
CA VAL A 757 2.44 17.46 37.19
C VAL A 757 3.12 18.45 38.14
N ALA A 758 2.31 19.23 38.86
CA ALA A 758 2.84 20.15 39.86
C ALA A 758 3.52 19.37 40.99
N ALA A 759 4.69 19.84 41.44
CA ALA A 759 5.36 19.27 42.59
C ALA A 759 4.44 19.30 43.83
N PRO A 760 4.46 18.28 44.69
CA PRO A 760 3.65 18.27 45.91
C PRO A 760 3.97 19.52 46.73
N SER A 761 2.95 20.27 47.11
CA SER A 761 3.13 21.47 47.95
C SER A 761 3.76 21.03 49.28
N THR A 762 4.97 21.49 49.58
CA THR A 762 5.54 21.38 50.93
C THR A 762 4.58 22.11 51.86
N LYS A 763 3.82 21.36 52.67
CA LYS A 763 2.90 21.98 53.63
C LYS A 763 3.74 22.86 54.56
N LYS A 764 3.57 24.18 54.50
CA LYS A 764 4.02 25.09 55.57
C LYS A 764 3.42 24.56 56.86
N LYS A 765 4.25 24.28 57.87
CA LYS A 765 3.80 23.98 59.23
C LYS A 765 2.88 25.11 59.68
N VAL A 766 1.58 24.87 59.75
CA VAL A 766 0.63 25.80 60.36
C VAL A 766 0.77 25.60 61.87
N THR A 767 1.56 26.44 62.52
CA THR A 767 1.54 26.56 63.98
C THR A 767 0.28 27.32 64.37
N HIS A 768 -0.73 26.61 64.89
CA HIS A 768 -1.85 27.26 65.58
C HIS A 768 -1.37 27.72 66.97
N SER A 769 -1.26 29.03 67.18
CA SER A 769 -1.11 29.63 68.51
C SER A 769 -2.52 29.88 69.08
N HIS A 770 -2.94 29.07 70.05
CA HIS A 770 -4.09 29.41 70.90
C HIS A 770 -3.64 30.39 71.98
N THR A 771 -4.09 31.64 71.91
CA THR A 771 -4.03 32.59 73.02
C THR A 771 -5.27 32.43 73.89
N HIS A 772 -5.11 31.88 75.09
CA HIS A 772 -6.10 31.99 76.17
C HIS A 772 -5.65 33.10 77.12
N THR A 773 -6.50 34.10 77.31
CA THR A 773 -6.41 35.09 78.39
C THR A 773 -6.97 34.47 79.66
N HIS A 774 -6.14 34.31 80.70
CA HIS A 774 -6.61 34.19 82.07
C HIS A 774 -5.63 34.86 83.04
N THR A 775 -6.22 35.59 83.99
CA THR A 775 -5.61 36.39 85.04
C THR A 775 -4.85 35.54 86.07
N HIS A 776 -3.64 36.00 86.43
CA HIS A 776 -2.84 35.70 87.62
C HIS A 776 -2.93 34.30 88.27
N THR A 777 -1.91 33.46 88.07
CA THR A 777 -0.88 33.10 89.08
C THR A 777 0.03 31.98 88.52
N HIS A 778 1.31 32.01 88.88
CA HIS A 778 2.43 31.22 88.33
C HIS A 778 2.24 29.69 88.40
N THR A 779 2.48 28.96 87.29
CA THR A 779 3.14 27.64 87.26
C THR A 779 3.60 27.27 85.84
N HIS A 780 4.84 26.76 85.70
CA HIS A 780 5.48 26.31 84.47
C HIS A 780 4.69 25.21 83.73
N THR A 781 4.56 25.31 82.40
CA THR A 781 4.02 24.26 81.53
C THR A 781 5.08 23.75 80.54
N HIS A 782 5.34 22.45 80.59
CA HIS A 782 6.15 21.71 79.62
C HIS A 782 5.36 21.50 78.31
N THR A 783 5.98 21.81 77.17
CA THR A 783 5.46 21.50 75.83
C THR A 783 5.92 20.12 75.38
N HIS A 784 5.00 19.17 75.26
CA HIS A 784 5.21 17.94 74.47
C HIS A 784 4.52 18.08 73.11
N PRO A 785 5.23 17.90 71.98
CA PRO A 785 4.59 17.82 70.67
C PRO A 785 3.97 16.43 70.48
N PHE A 786 2.64 16.37 70.44
CA PHE A 786 1.91 15.17 70.01
C PHE A 786 1.88 15.14 68.48
N THR A 787 2.69 14.28 67.86
CA THR A 787 2.64 13.98 66.43
C THR A 787 1.59 12.90 66.16
N SER A 788 0.46 13.28 65.55
CA SER A 788 -0.48 12.32 64.97
C SER A 788 0.10 11.79 63.66
N VAL A 789 0.79 10.65 63.73
CA VAL A 789 1.23 9.89 62.54
C VAL A 789 0.02 9.10 62.02
N ILE A 790 -0.53 9.53 60.89
CA ILE A 790 -1.32 8.65 60.01
C ILE A 790 -0.33 8.14 58.96
N PRO A 791 -0.13 6.81 58.79
CA PRO A 791 0.97 6.29 57.99
C PRO A 791 0.74 6.48 56.49
N ASP A 792 1.58 7.30 55.86
CA ASP A 792 1.74 7.43 54.40
C ASP A 792 2.44 6.18 53.83
N HIS A 793 1.69 5.10 53.59
CA HIS A 793 2.15 3.99 52.74
C HIS A 793 1.97 4.33 51.24
N ILE A 794 2.63 5.38 50.74
CA ILE A 794 2.66 5.70 49.29
C ILE A 794 4.09 5.99 48.77
N TYR A 795 5.11 5.99 49.62
CA TYR A 795 6.49 6.32 49.21
C TYR A 795 7.41 5.13 48.90
N ARG A 796 6.88 3.95 48.55
CA ARG A 796 7.74 2.81 48.13
C ARG A 796 7.80 2.54 46.63
N PHE A 797 7.08 3.28 45.78
CA PHE A 797 7.09 3.01 44.33
C PHE A 797 8.12 3.81 43.53
N VAL A 798 8.65 4.91 44.08
CA VAL A 798 9.62 5.77 43.36
C VAL A 798 11.07 5.32 43.58
N ASP A 799 11.39 4.68 44.71
CA ASP A 799 12.76 4.24 45.02
C ASP A 799 13.11 2.81 44.55
N ILE A 800 12.17 2.06 43.97
CA ILE A 800 12.43 0.68 43.49
C ILE A 800 12.89 0.67 42.00
N CYS A 801 12.67 1.75 41.25
CA CYS A 801 13.08 1.81 39.83
C CYS A 801 14.51 2.29 39.60
N SER A 802 15.25 2.69 40.65
CA SER A 802 16.64 3.19 40.55
C SER A 802 17.68 2.18 41.04
N SER A 803 17.27 1.00 41.49
CA SER A 803 18.20 -0.02 42.00
C SER A 803 17.73 -1.43 41.69
N PHE A 804 17.86 -1.86 40.43
CA PHE A 804 18.25 -3.21 40.05
C PHE A 804 18.93 -3.15 38.66
N PRO A 805 20.08 -3.82 38.47
CA PRO A 805 20.84 -3.80 37.20
C PRO A 805 20.13 -4.52 36.05
#